data_AF-A0A553Z750-F1
#
_entry.id   AF-A0A553Z750-F1
#
_cell.length_a   1.000
_cell.length_b   1.000
_cell.length_c   1.000
_cell.angle_alpha   90.00
_cell.angle_beta   90.00
_cell.angle_gamma   90.00
#
_symmetry.space_group_name_H-M   'P 1'
#
loop_
_entity.id
_entity.type
_entity.pdbx_description
1 polymer ?
#
loop_
_entity_poly.entity_id
_entity_poly.type
_entity_poly.pdbx_seq_one_letter_code
_entity_poly.pdbx_strand_id
1 'polypeptide(L)'
;MSERLDPHRGTAHGPGAGPGTPAAGDAGSLEGWLLEWVAGTTGRARDEVRADRRFTSYGLDSMALTRLVAEASRRLGRPLAPTLAWSCPTPAELARQLAGQGAEPSGAGAAPAVAESAAAAVDEPVAVVGMAARFPGAPDLAAYWDLLAGGRDAVTETPPERWAVDDWYAPGEPGRMATRWGGFLEGIAGFDPLFFGISPAEALHMDPQQRLVMELVWEALEDAGIVPGSLRGRAAGVFVGAMWSEYAALTAADPTRLTPHSATGGDLSIISARVSYTLGLTGPSLTVNTACSSSLVALHQARRSLLAGECDLALVGGVNLFCDPVGTVTMSHFGAMAPDGRCKVFDARANGYVRGEGGGLVVLKPLSRARADGDRIYCTLRGSAVNNDGFSNGLTAPSPQAQEAVIRRACADAGVAPATVRYVETHGTGTMLGDPIEAGALGAVYGEGRAADAPLLLGAVKSNIGHLEAAAGVAGFVKTALVLHHREVPRNLHFESPNPHIPFDDLRLAVPTAARPWPGAADEEAWAGVSGFGFGGTNCHLLLSAAPREETAGTTAPATPAPAGPEATLAPVPADPAAPRAAGDATAGPVFVFGGQGSQWPGMGVELMTEPAFARAVRACDRALAPHLGGRSVKDLLTLRREPLDDTSSVQAAVFTMQVALAALWADRGVRPAVVIGQSMGEIAAAHVSGALSLDDAARLVAVRARLVDELAGDGTMAVVGLDAAHTRAALARHGAPDLAVAVVGGPDRTVVSGGRAAIGSLTAALAAQDVTVRPIDVDYASHSAHMDPLLTPLRKALAGLAPGPGTVPMWSTVTGETAAGEELDADYWCRNLREPVLFRDGIEALAARGHRHFLDLNPHPVTQLDTERTLDGRGVALPSMRRGEPAAAQLTATADALPHAPAPTALSLILISEPTRRS
;
A
#
# COMPACT_ATOMS: atom_id res chain seq x y z
N MET A 1 -15.73 -74.60 26.09
CA MET A 1 -16.34 -75.94 25.94
C MET A 1 -15.79 -76.55 24.66
N SER A 2 -15.40 -77.83 24.77
CA SER A 2 -14.72 -78.74 23.81
C SER A 2 -15.06 -78.54 22.33
N GLU A 3 -14.21 -78.85 21.35
CA GLU A 3 -13.54 -80.17 21.17
C GLU A 3 -12.38 -80.14 20.13
N ARG A 4 -11.55 -81.18 20.16
CA ARG A 4 -10.21 -81.35 19.54
C ARG A 4 -10.23 -81.98 18.13
N LEU A 5 -9.14 -81.75 17.36
CA LEU A 5 -8.29 -82.66 16.53
C LEU A 5 -8.99 -83.69 15.59
N ASP A 6 -8.60 -83.99 14.35
CA ASP A 6 -7.27 -84.39 13.81
C ASP A 6 -7.39 -84.65 12.25
N PRO A 7 -6.39 -85.18 11.48
CA PRO A 7 -6.03 -84.70 10.15
C PRO A 7 -6.11 -85.80 9.04
N HIS A 8 -5.60 -85.46 7.85
CA HIS A 8 -5.21 -86.33 6.73
C HIS A 8 -6.30 -87.07 5.91
N ARG A 9 -6.46 -86.61 4.65
CA ARG A 9 -6.47 -87.48 3.46
C ARG A 9 -5.90 -86.70 2.27
N GLY A 10 -4.80 -87.18 1.71
CA GLY A 10 -4.22 -86.67 0.46
C GLY A 10 -4.75 -87.40 -0.77
N THR A 11 -4.50 -86.83 -1.94
CA THR A 11 -3.99 -87.50 -3.15
C THR A 11 -3.61 -86.45 -4.20
N ALA A 12 -2.49 -86.69 -4.88
CA ALA A 12 -1.98 -85.88 -5.97
C ALA A 12 -2.76 -86.11 -7.28
N HIS A 13 -2.93 -85.04 -8.07
CA HIS A 13 -3.13 -85.06 -9.52
C HIS A 13 -2.31 -83.94 -10.16
N GLY A 14 -1.65 -84.27 -11.28
CA GLY A 14 -0.59 -83.49 -11.94
C GLY A 14 -1.05 -82.18 -12.63
N PRO A 15 -0.13 -81.52 -13.35
CA PRO A 15 -0.33 -80.18 -13.88
C PRO A 15 -1.34 -80.21 -15.02
N GLY A 16 -2.56 -79.76 -14.75
CA GLY A 16 -3.54 -79.46 -15.78
C GLY A 16 -3.08 -78.27 -16.61
N ALA A 17 -3.02 -78.47 -17.92
CA ALA A 17 -2.75 -77.46 -18.93
C ALA A 17 -3.55 -76.17 -18.69
N GLY A 18 -2.87 -75.03 -18.78
CA GLY A 18 -3.40 -73.72 -18.41
C GLY A 18 -4.59 -73.25 -19.27
N PRO A 19 -5.39 -72.31 -18.76
CA PRO A 19 -6.15 -71.41 -19.62
C PRO A 19 -5.16 -70.41 -20.23
N GLY A 20 -5.23 -70.27 -21.55
CA GLY A 20 -4.26 -69.55 -22.36
C GLY A 20 -3.97 -68.12 -21.90
N THR A 21 -2.73 -67.70 -22.15
CA THR A 21 -2.28 -66.31 -22.10
C THR A 21 -3.26 -65.45 -22.90
N PRO A 22 -4.03 -64.54 -22.28
CA PRO A 22 -4.91 -63.65 -23.02
C PRO A 22 -4.07 -62.71 -23.88
N ALA A 23 -4.53 -62.44 -25.09
CA ALA A 23 -3.89 -61.56 -26.05
C ALA A 23 -3.53 -60.22 -25.40
N ALA A 24 -2.26 -59.84 -25.51
CA ALA A 24 -1.78 -58.52 -25.09
C ALA A 24 -2.43 -57.45 -25.98
N GLY A 25 -3.39 -56.69 -25.45
CA GLY A 25 -3.74 -55.38 -26.02
C GLY A 25 -5.20 -54.97 -26.02
N ASP A 26 -6.18 -55.83 -25.72
CA ASP A 26 -7.59 -55.40 -25.66
C ASP A 26 -7.99 -54.91 -24.26
N ALA A 27 -8.80 -53.84 -24.21
CA ALA A 27 -9.21 -53.19 -22.97
C ALA A 27 -10.08 -54.09 -22.07
N GLY A 28 -10.87 -55.00 -22.63
CA GLY A 28 -11.74 -55.90 -21.85
C GLY A 28 -10.96 -56.98 -21.10
N SER A 29 -9.91 -57.51 -21.70
CA SER A 29 -8.99 -58.48 -21.09
C SER A 29 -8.17 -57.84 -19.96
N LEU A 30 -7.71 -56.60 -20.17
CA LEU A 30 -7.00 -55.83 -19.15
C LEU A 30 -7.92 -55.46 -17.98
N GLU A 31 -9.16 -55.07 -18.24
CA GLU A 31 -10.16 -54.80 -17.21
C GLU A 31 -10.48 -56.06 -16.39
N GLY A 32 -10.68 -57.19 -17.06
CA GLY A 32 -10.89 -58.49 -16.40
C GLY A 32 -9.76 -58.86 -15.45
N TRP A 33 -8.51 -58.72 -15.90
CA TRP A 33 -7.32 -58.96 -15.08
C TRP A 33 -7.22 -57.99 -13.89
N LEU A 34 -7.46 -56.69 -14.11
CA LEU A 34 -7.41 -55.69 -13.03
C LEU A 34 -8.42 -56.01 -11.94
N LEU A 35 -9.62 -56.43 -12.32
CA LEU A 35 -10.65 -56.76 -11.37
C LEU A 35 -10.36 -58.06 -10.60
N GLU A 36 -9.75 -59.05 -11.24
CA GLU A 36 -9.24 -60.26 -10.57
C GLU A 36 -8.10 -59.92 -9.60
N TRP A 37 -7.20 -59.02 -10.00
CA TRP A 37 -6.10 -58.55 -9.16
C TRP A 37 -6.61 -57.84 -7.91
N VAL A 38 -7.60 -56.96 -8.04
CA VAL A 38 -8.23 -56.26 -6.91
C VAL A 38 -8.95 -57.24 -5.99
N ALA A 39 -9.71 -58.20 -6.56
CA ALA A 39 -10.38 -59.23 -5.78
C ALA A 39 -9.38 -60.07 -4.96
N GLY A 40 -8.31 -60.55 -5.60
CA GLY A 40 -7.26 -61.34 -4.97
C GLY A 40 -6.49 -60.58 -3.88
N THR A 41 -6.16 -59.31 -4.12
CA THR A 41 -5.39 -58.49 -3.17
C THR A 41 -6.20 -58.06 -1.96
N THR A 42 -7.51 -57.87 -2.12
CA THR A 42 -8.40 -57.41 -1.05
C THR A 42 -9.17 -58.52 -0.35
N GLY A 43 -9.04 -59.77 -0.83
CA GLY A 43 -9.78 -60.92 -0.32
C GLY A 43 -11.29 -60.88 -0.60
N ARG A 44 -11.72 -60.04 -1.54
CA ARG A 44 -13.14 -59.85 -1.91
C ARG A 44 -13.56 -60.82 -3.00
N ALA A 45 -14.83 -61.18 -3.02
CA ALA A 45 -15.40 -61.95 -4.12
C ALA A 45 -15.40 -61.11 -5.41
N ARG A 46 -15.20 -61.76 -6.56
CA ARG A 46 -14.99 -61.08 -7.85
C ARG A 46 -16.18 -60.20 -8.26
N ASP A 47 -17.40 -60.57 -7.89
CA ASP A 47 -18.66 -59.86 -8.14
C ASP A 47 -18.87 -58.61 -7.26
N GLU A 48 -18.14 -58.50 -6.14
CA GLU A 48 -18.08 -57.29 -5.31
C GLU A 48 -17.15 -56.21 -5.88
N VAL A 49 -16.27 -56.59 -6.81
CA VAL A 49 -15.32 -55.68 -7.47
C VAL A 49 -15.92 -55.18 -8.78
N ARG A 50 -16.04 -53.86 -8.88
CA ARG A 50 -16.72 -53.11 -9.93
C ARG A 50 -15.69 -52.29 -10.71
N ALA A 51 -15.85 -52.24 -12.02
CA ALA A 51 -14.89 -51.63 -12.94
C ALA A 51 -14.84 -50.10 -12.87
N ASP A 52 -15.94 -49.49 -12.45
CA ASP A 52 -16.16 -48.04 -12.32
C ASP A 52 -15.90 -47.52 -10.89
N ARG A 53 -15.51 -48.40 -9.96
CA ARG A 53 -15.28 -48.02 -8.57
C ARG A 53 -13.80 -47.82 -8.29
N ARG A 54 -13.48 -46.81 -7.47
CA ARG A 54 -12.10 -46.43 -7.14
C ARG A 54 -11.33 -47.57 -6.48
N PHE A 55 -10.06 -47.72 -6.83
CA PHE A 55 -9.18 -48.68 -6.15
C PHE A 55 -9.13 -48.46 -4.63
N THR A 56 -9.03 -47.21 -4.18
CA THR A 56 -8.95 -46.87 -2.75
C THR A 56 -10.21 -47.22 -1.96
N SER A 57 -11.38 -47.29 -2.61
CA SER A 57 -12.62 -47.72 -1.95
C SER A 57 -12.63 -49.19 -1.55
N TYR A 58 -11.71 -49.98 -2.10
CA TYR A 58 -11.50 -51.38 -1.74
C TYR A 58 -10.45 -51.56 -0.62
N GLY A 59 -9.89 -50.46 -0.09
CA GLY A 59 -8.83 -50.49 0.93
C GLY A 59 -7.43 -50.65 0.36
N LEU A 60 -7.24 -50.43 -0.95
CA LEU A 60 -5.92 -50.45 -1.57
C LEU A 60 -5.15 -49.15 -1.28
N ASP A 61 -3.99 -49.28 -0.66
CA ASP A 61 -3.09 -48.18 -0.33
C ASP A 61 -2.09 -47.87 -1.47
N SER A 62 -1.27 -46.84 -1.28
CA SER A 62 -0.26 -46.42 -2.28
C SER A 62 0.74 -47.51 -2.64
N MET A 63 1.08 -48.38 -1.70
CA MET A 63 2.03 -49.48 -1.93
C MET A 63 1.37 -50.57 -2.79
N ALA A 64 0.10 -50.88 -2.53
CA ALA A 64 -0.69 -51.80 -3.35
C ALA A 64 -0.87 -51.27 -4.78
N LEU A 65 -1.16 -49.98 -4.96
CA LEU A 65 -1.28 -49.36 -6.29
C LEU A 65 0.04 -49.33 -7.06
N THR A 66 1.16 -49.09 -6.38
CA THR A 66 2.49 -49.17 -7.02
C THR A 66 2.79 -50.59 -7.49
N ARG A 67 2.47 -51.61 -6.68
CA ARG A 67 2.62 -53.03 -7.06
C ARG A 67 1.75 -53.38 -8.26
N LEU A 68 0.51 -52.89 -8.28
CA LEU A 68 -0.40 -53.08 -9.42
C LEU A 68 0.23 -52.57 -10.73
N VAL A 69 0.78 -51.35 -10.72
CA VAL A 69 1.44 -50.77 -11.91
C VAL A 69 2.70 -51.53 -12.30
N ALA A 70 3.51 -51.96 -11.33
CA ALA A 70 4.71 -52.77 -11.60
C ALA A 70 4.36 -54.14 -12.21
N GLU A 71 3.23 -54.73 -11.81
CA GLU A 71 2.73 -55.98 -12.37
C GLU A 71 2.12 -55.78 -13.76
N ALA A 72 1.38 -54.68 -13.98
CA ALA A 72 0.92 -54.28 -15.30
C ALA A 72 2.10 -54.05 -16.28
N SER A 73 3.17 -53.40 -15.82
CA SER A 73 4.38 -53.14 -16.62
C SER A 73 5.07 -54.44 -17.03
N ARG A 74 5.22 -55.40 -16.10
CA ARG A 74 5.74 -56.74 -16.40
C ARG A 74 4.85 -57.51 -17.38
N ARG A 75 3.53 -57.44 -17.20
CA ARG A 75 2.56 -58.14 -18.08
C ARG A 75 2.57 -57.59 -19.51
N LEU A 76 2.74 -56.29 -19.68
CA LEU A 76 2.73 -55.62 -20.98
C LEU A 76 4.11 -55.54 -21.64
N GLY A 77 5.18 -55.92 -20.95
CA GLY A 77 6.55 -55.88 -21.47
C GLY A 77 7.06 -54.46 -21.80
N ARG A 78 6.45 -53.42 -21.21
CA ARG A 78 6.85 -52.01 -21.40
C ARG A 78 6.91 -51.27 -20.06
N PRO A 79 7.84 -50.32 -19.89
CA PRO A 79 7.87 -49.48 -18.70
C PRO A 79 6.59 -48.63 -18.63
N LEU A 80 6.00 -48.56 -17.44
CA LEU A 80 4.84 -47.70 -17.14
C LEU A 80 5.25 -46.71 -16.04
N ALA A 81 4.74 -45.49 -16.13
CA ALA A 81 4.91 -44.52 -15.06
C ALA A 81 4.30 -45.07 -13.76
N PRO A 82 5.04 -45.08 -12.63
CA PRO A 82 4.51 -45.59 -11.35
C PRO A 82 3.20 -44.89 -10.94
N THR A 83 3.01 -43.63 -11.31
CA THR A 83 1.82 -42.81 -11.06
C THR A 83 0.60 -43.18 -11.89
N LEU A 84 0.67 -44.16 -12.81
CA LEU A 84 -0.41 -44.44 -13.76
C LEU A 84 -1.74 -44.83 -13.09
N ALA A 85 -1.69 -45.62 -12.02
CA ALA A 85 -2.89 -45.95 -11.25
C ALA A 85 -3.50 -44.72 -10.53
N TRP A 86 -2.73 -43.64 -10.37
CA TRP A 86 -3.22 -42.37 -9.83
C TRP A 86 -3.92 -41.51 -10.89
N SER A 87 -3.42 -41.56 -12.12
CA SER A 87 -4.02 -40.94 -13.30
C SER A 87 -5.31 -41.64 -13.77
N CYS A 88 -5.51 -42.89 -13.37
CA CYS A 88 -6.66 -43.72 -13.75
C CYS A 88 -7.31 -44.33 -12.49
N PRO A 89 -8.29 -43.65 -11.85
CA PRO A 89 -8.78 -44.03 -10.53
C PRO A 89 -9.57 -45.35 -10.47
N THR A 90 -10.00 -45.88 -11.61
CA THR A 90 -10.83 -47.09 -11.69
C THR A 90 -10.16 -48.19 -12.54
N PRO A 91 -10.49 -49.48 -12.30
CA PRO A 91 -10.06 -50.58 -13.17
C PRO A 91 -10.37 -50.36 -14.66
N ALA A 92 -11.54 -49.82 -14.99
CA ALA A 92 -11.93 -49.55 -16.38
C ALA A 92 -11.08 -48.46 -17.05
N GLU A 93 -10.79 -47.37 -16.34
CA GLU A 93 -9.92 -46.30 -16.87
C GLU A 93 -8.48 -46.78 -17.04
N LEU A 94 -7.95 -47.52 -16.07
CA LEU A 94 -6.60 -48.05 -16.16
C LEU A 94 -6.50 -49.05 -17.30
N ALA A 95 -7.51 -49.91 -17.49
CA ALA A 95 -7.56 -50.85 -18.62
C ALA A 95 -7.54 -50.14 -19.98
N ARG A 96 -8.36 -49.09 -20.16
CA ARG A 96 -8.39 -48.29 -21.39
C ARG A 96 -7.05 -47.62 -21.67
N GLN A 97 -6.46 -47.00 -20.65
CA GLN A 97 -5.16 -46.34 -20.76
C GLN A 97 -4.03 -47.33 -21.09
N LEU A 98 -4.05 -48.52 -20.48
CA LEU A 98 -3.09 -49.59 -20.76
C LEU A 98 -3.25 -50.18 -22.17
N ALA A 99 -4.46 -50.20 -22.71
CA ALA A 99 -4.79 -50.64 -24.07
C ALA A 99 -4.41 -49.61 -25.16
N GLY A 100 -3.91 -48.43 -24.78
CA GLY A 100 -3.58 -47.36 -25.73
C GLY A 100 -4.80 -46.64 -26.30
N GLN A 101 -5.98 -46.88 -25.71
CA GLN A 101 -7.21 -46.15 -26.02
C GLN A 101 -7.31 -44.99 -25.03
N GLY A 102 -6.67 -43.86 -25.37
CA GLY A 102 -6.84 -42.62 -24.61
C GLY A 102 -8.32 -42.34 -24.40
N ALA A 103 -8.72 -42.02 -23.17
CA ALA A 103 -10.11 -41.78 -22.85
C ALA A 103 -10.65 -40.58 -23.63
N GLU A 104 -11.52 -40.84 -24.62
CA GLU A 104 -12.66 -39.96 -24.85
C GLU A 104 -13.50 -39.96 -23.55
N PRO A 105 -13.89 -38.79 -23.02
CA PRO A 105 -14.59 -38.68 -21.75
C PRO A 105 -16.01 -39.24 -21.89
N SER A 106 -16.19 -40.52 -21.58
CA SER A 106 -17.51 -41.14 -21.54
C SER A 106 -18.17 -40.89 -20.17
N GLY A 107 -19.13 -39.96 -20.13
CA GLY A 107 -20.25 -40.01 -19.19
C GLY A 107 -20.17 -39.16 -17.91
N ALA A 108 -19.82 -37.88 -18.02
CA ALA A 108 -20.38 -36.85 -17.15
C ALA A 108 -21.13 -35.88 -18.05
N GLY A 109 -22.37 -35.52 -17.69
CA GLY A 109 -23.25 -34.71 -18.52
C GLY A 109 -22.51 -33.54 -19.15
N ALA A 110 -22.78 -33.31 -20.45
CA ALA A 110 -22.22 -32.21 -21.22
C ALA A 110 -22.21 -30.94 -20.35
N ALA A 111 -21.00 -30.50 -19.96
CA ALA A 111 -20.82 -29.15 -19.50
C ALA A 111 -21.43 -28.27 -20.60
N PRO A 112 -22.39 -27.38 -20.28
CA PRO A 112 -22.97 -26.54 -21.31
C PRO A 112 -21.82 -25.80 -21.97
N ALA A 113 -21.73 -25.92 -23.30
CA ALA A 113 -20.93 -25.02 -24.11
C ALA A 113 -21.41 -23.62 -23.72
N VAL A 114 -20.64 -22.93 -22.88
CA VAL A 114 -20.91 -21.55 -22.54
C VAL A 114 -20.67 -20.80 -23.83
N ALA A 115 -21.77 -20.41 -24.46
CA ALA A 115 -21.79 -19.59 -25.64
C ALA A 115 -20.84 -18.42 -25.43
N GLU A 116 -19.82 -18.33 -26.28
CA GLU A 116 -19.11 -17.09 -26.53
C GLU A 116 -20.14 -16.04 -26.94
N SER A 117 -20.43 -15.13 -26.02
CA SER A 117 -21.15 -13.90 -26.28
C SER A 117 -20.20 -12.74 -26.11
N ALA A 118 -19.65 -12.30 -27.26
CA ALA A 118 -19.29 -10.93 -27.62
C ALA A 118 -18.36 -10.14 -26.67
N ALA A 119 -17.06 -10.29 -26.95
CA ALA A 119 -16.07 -9.23 -27.20
C ALA A 119 -16.37 -7.80 -26.72
N ALA A 120 -15.57 -7.34 -25.74
CA ALA A 120 -14.54 -6.29 -25.89
C ALA A 120 -14.29 -5.60 -24.54
N ALA A 121 -13.37 -6.13 -23.71
CA ALA A 121 -12.57 -5.38 -22.71
C ALA A 121 -11.87 -6.31 -21.69
N VAL A 122 -10.87 -7.13 -22.04
CA VAL A 122 -10.06 -7.81 -20.99
C VAL A 122 -8.64 -8.20 -21.43
N ASP A 123 -7.88 -7.26 -21.99
CA ASP A 123 -6.43 -7.47 -22.24
C ASP A 123 -5.56 -6.62 -21.30
N GLU A 124 -6.15 -6.06 -20.24
CA GLU A 124 -5.44 -5.22 -19.29
C GLU A 124 -4.72 -6.07 -18.23
N PRO A 125 -3.38 -5.96 -18.11
CA PRO A 125 -2.64 -6.57 -17.01
C PRO A 125 -3.02 -5.97 -15.66
N VAL A 126 -2.89 -6.73 -14.58
CA VAL A 126 -3.00 -6.20 -13.22
C VAL A 126 -1.60 -5.97 -12.66
N ALA A 127 -1.27 -4.74 -12.27
CA ALA A 127 0.00 -4.38 -11.68
C ALA A 127 0.03 -4.71 -10.18
N VAL A 128 1.18 -5.22 -9.72
CA VAL A 128 1.51 -5.33 -8.29
C VAL A 128 2.26 -4.07 -7.89
N VAL A 129 1.61 -3.19 -7.13
CA VAL A 129 2.12 -1.84 -6.83
C VAL A 129 2.71 -1.69 -5.42
N GLY A 130 2.35 -2.57 -4.50
CA GLY A 130 2.92 -2.66 -3.17
C GLY A 130 2.83 -4.07 -2.63
N MET A 131 3.73 -4.42 -1.71
CA MET A 131 3.75 -5.71 -1.03
C MET A 131 4.15 -5.52 0.44
N ALA A 132 3.73 -6.44 1.30
CA ALA A 132 4.25 -6.63 2.64
C ALA A 132 4.23 -8.10 3.01
N ALA A 133 5.16 -8.54 3.85
CA ALA A 133 5.19 -9.92 4.31
C ALA A 133 5.91 -10.04 5.64
N ARG A 134 5.42 -10.94 6.50
CA ARG A 134 6.09 -11.40 7.73
C ARG A 134 6.13 -12.93 7.68
N PHE A 135 7.34 -13.47 7.54
CA PHE A 135 7.59 -14.90 7.37
C PHE A 135 8.63 -15.40 8.40
N PRO A 136 8.74 -16.71 8.64
CA PRO A 136 9.73 -17.27 9.55
C PRO A 136 11.14 -16.81 9.18
N GLY A 137 11.87 -16.25 10.15
CA GLY A 137 13.23 -15.72 9.96
C GLY A 137 13.32 -14.45 9.09
N ALA A 138 12.18 -13.86 8.71
CA ALA A 138 12.10 -12.70 7.85
C ALA A 138 10.96 -11.78 8.31
N PRO A 139 11.25 -10.77 9.15
CA PRO A 139 10.22 -9.85 9.60
C PRO A 139 9.62 -9.12 8.42
N ASP A 140 10.39 -8.61 7.47
CA ASP A 140 9.88 -7.79 6.35
C ASP A 140 10.31 -8.34 4.97
N LEU A 141 9.90 -7.64 3.90
CA LEU A 141 10.23 -8.01 2.53
C LEU A 141 11.74 -8.03 2.24
N ALA A 142 12.51 -7.10 2.81
CA ALA A 142 13.95 -7.04 2.59
C ALA A 142 14.63 -8.24 3.23
N ALA A 143 14.30 -8.52 4.50
CA ALA A 143 14.79 -9.69 5.21
C ALA A 143 14.35 -11.01 4.55
N TYR A 144 13.17 -11.03 3.92
CA TYR A 144 12.70 -12.19 3.16
C TYR A 144 13.56 -12.42 1.91
N TRP A 145 13.88 -11.37 1.16
CA TRP A 145 14.81 -11.51 0.03
C TRP A 145 16.20 -11.98 0.48
N ASP A 146 16.74 -11.42 1.55
CA ASP A 146 18.05 -11.83 2.09
C ASP A 146 18.05 -13.29 2.57
N LEU A 147 16.94 -13.76 3.15
CA LEU A 147 16.74 -15.17 3.51
C LEU A 147 16.79 -16.08 2.28
N LEU A 148 16.08 -15.70 1.21
CA LEU A 148 16.02 -16.46 -0.03
C LEU A 148 17.37 -16.46 -0.77
N ALA A 149 17.95 -15.29 -1.00
CA ALA A 149 19.23 -15.11 -1.69
C ALA A 149 20.38 -15.80 -0.92
N GLY A 150 20.36 -15.72 0.42
CA GLY A 150 21.30 -16.42 1.29
C GLY A 150 21.07 -17.93 1.38
N GLY A 151 19.96 -18.45 0.85
CA GLY A 151 19.60 -19.87 0.93
C GLY A 151 19.47 -20.36 2.37
N ARG A 152 18.87 -19.55 3.23
CA ARG A 152 18.67 -19.87 4.66
C ARG A 152 17.39 -20.67 4.87
N ASP A 153 17.46 -21.56 5.85
CA ASP A 153 16.33 -22.36 6.34
C ASP A 153 15.87 -21.80 7.69
N ALA A 154 14.61 -21.41 7.76
CA ALA A 154 13.99 -20.78 8.93
C ALA A 154 13.13 -21.74 9.75
N VAL A 155 13.15 -23.04 9.43
CA VAL A 155 12.47 -24.04 10.26
C VAL A 155 13.24 -24.24 11.55
N THR A 156 12.56 -24.00 12.66
CA THR A 156 13.07 -24.19 14.02
C THR A 156 12.27 -25.27 14.73
N GLU A 157 12.75 -25.64 15.91
CA GLU A 157 11.92 -26.37 16.86
C GLU A 157 10.76 -25.47 17.34
N THR A 158 9.67 -26.09 17.77
CA THR A 158 8.51 -25.37 18.36
C THR A 158 8.97 -24.51 19.55
N PRO A 159 8.77 -23.19 19.48
CA PRO A 159 9.15 -22.29 20.56
C PRO A 159 8.39 -22.60 21.86
N PRO A 160 9.02 -22.54 23.03
CA PRO A 160 8.37 -22.80 24.31
C PRO A 160 7.25 -21.80 24.63
N GLU A 161 7.28 -20.60 24.03
CA GLU A 161 6.22 -19.59 24.14
C GLU A 161 4.94 -19.99 23.40
N ARG A 162 5.01 -20.96 22.47
CA ARG A 162 3.82 -21.54 21.82
C ARG A 162 3.22 -22.63 22.70
N TRP A 163 3.99 -23.68 22.95
CA TRP A 163 3.67 -24.75 23.88
C TRP A 163 4.93 -25.57 24.20
N ALA A 164 4.92 -26.27 25.34
CA ALA A 164 5.99 -27.18 25.71
C ALA A 164 5.98 -28.40 24.76
N VAL A 165 6.90 -28.42 23.78
CA VAL A 165 6.90 -29.44 22.72
C VAL A 165 7.02 -30.86 23.25
N ASP A 166 7.77 -31.08 24.33
CA ASP A 166 7.97 -32.39 24.93
C ASP A 166 6.67 -32.98 25.53
N ASP A 167 5.69 -32.13 25.86
CA ASP A 167 4.38 -32.58 26.34
C ASP A 167 3.51 -33.13 25.22
N TRP A 168 3.81 -32.83 23.96
CA TRP A 168 2.98 -33.15 22.80
C TRP A 168 3.66 -34.07 21.78
N TYR A 169 4.99 -34.10 21.77
CA TYR A 169 5.77 -34.89 20.83
C TYR A 169 5.95 -36.34 21.30
N ALA A 170 5.34 -37.27 20.58
CA ALA A 170 5.61 -38.70 20.70
C ALA A 170 5.19 -39.38 19.39
N PRO A 171 6.11 -39.52 18.41
CA PRO A 171 5.79 -40.06 17.10
C PRO A 171 5.15 -41.45 17.16
N GLY A 172 4.05 -41.62 16.44
CA GLY A 172 3.31 -42.89 16.37
C GLY A 172 2.30 -43.12 17.51
N GLU A 173 2.25 -42.26 18.52
CA GLU A 173 1.26 -42.33 19.58
C GLU A 173 -0.04 -41.57 19.21
N PRO A 174 -1.23 -42.12 19.52
CA PRO A 174 -2.50 -41.40 19.36
C PRO A 174 -2.52 -40.07 20.11
N GLY A 175 -3.03 -39.01 19.47
CA GLY A 175 -3.12 -37.67 20.08
C GLY A 175 -1.78 -36.93 20.24
N ARG A 176 -0.70 -37.44 19.64
CA ARG A 176 0.64 -36.86 19.73
C ARG A 176 1.14 -36.33 18.38
N MET A 177 2.07 -35.39 18.45
CA MET A 177 2.74 -34.81 17.29
C MET A 177 3.81 -35.76 16.74
N ALA A 178 3.90 -35.87 15.41
CA ALA A 178 4.91 -36.67 14.71
C ALA A 178 6.24 -35.93 14.51
N THR A 179 6.26 -34.60 14.69
CA THR A 179 7.43 -33.75 14.53
C THR A 179 7.46 -32.66 15.62
N ARG A 180 8.65 -32.11 15.86
CA ARG A 180 8.91 -30.99 16.78
C ARG A 180 9.12 -29.67 16.03
N TRP A 181 9.18 -29.74 14.70
CA TRP A 181 9.71 -28.69 13.85
C TRP A 181 8.59 -27.91 13.17
N GLY A 182 8.83 -26.61 12.93
CA GLY A 182 7.92 -25.70 12.26
C GLY A 182 8.61 -24.41 11.83
N GLY A 183 8.05 -23.71 10.85
CA GLY A 183 8.38 -22.31 10.61
C GLY A 183 7.51 -21.43 11.51
N PHE A 184 8.09 -20.66 12.42
CA PHE A 184 7.34 -19.85 13.37
C PHE A 184 7.64 -18.36 13.19
N LEU A 185 6.64 -17.51 13.41
CA LEU A 185 6.85 -16.08 13.59
C LEU A 185 7.25 -15.77 15.03
N GLU A 186 8.00 -14.70 15.22
CA GLU A 186 8.25 -14.16 16.56
C GLU A 186 7.10 -13.22 16.96
N GLY A 187 6.74 -13.20 18.25
CA GLY A 187 5.88 -12.15 18.80
C GLY A 187 4.44 -12.06 18.29
N ILE A 188 3.79 -13.16 17.87
CA ILE A 188 2.41 -13.14 17.32
C ILE A 188 1.32 -12.57 18.26
N ALA A 189 1.63 -12.39 19.54
CA ALA A 189 0.74 -11.74 20.50
C ALA A 189 0.75 -10.21 20.40
N GLY A 190 1.82 -9.61 19.85
CA GLY A 190 2.00 -8.18 19.68
C GLY A 190 1.03 -7.59 18.65
N PHE A 191 0.57 -6.37 18.92
CA PHE A 191 -0.30 -5.58 18.05
C PHE A 191 -0.37 -4.15 18.61
N ASP A 192 -0.47 -3.13 17.76
CA ASP A 192 -0.78 -1.75 18.17
C ASP A 192 -2.28 -1.47 18.00
N PRO A 193 -3.13 -1.77 19.01
CA PRO A 193 -4.57 -1.62 18.85
C PRO A 193 -5.00 -0.15 18.77
N LEU A 194 -4.28 0.76 19.43
CA LEU A 194 -4.68 2.18 19.49
C LEU A 194 -4.45 2.86 18.15
N PHE A 195 -3.39 2.48 17.44
CA PHE A 195 -3.15 2.92 16.06
C PHE A 195 -4.34 2.64 15.14
N PHE A 196 -4.94 1.44 15.27
CA PHE A 196 -6.10 1.02 14.48
C PHE A 196 -7.46 1.45 15.07
N GLY A 197 -7.47 2.26 16.14
CA GLY A 197 -8.71 2.69 16.80
C GLY A 197 -9.45 1.56 17.53
N ILE A 198 -8.74 0.51 17.91
CA ILE A 198 -9.26 -0.67 18.60
C ILE A 198 -8.96 -0.57 20.09
N SER A 199 -9.93 -0.90 20.93
CA SER A 199 -9.71 -0.90 22.38
C SER A 199 -8.82 -2.08 22.81
N PRO A 200 -7.98 -1.94 23.86
CA PRO A 200 -7.21 -3.07 24.38
C PRO A 200 -8.08 -4.28 24.75
N ALA A 201 -9.31 -4.05 25.23
CA ALA A 201 -10.25 -5.11 25.58
C ALA A 201 -10.73 -5.93 24.36
N GLU A 202 -10.96 -5.25 23.23
CA GLU A 202 -11.29 -5.91 21.97
C GLU A 202 -10.08 -6.65 21.41
N ALA A 203 -8.90 -6.02 21.42
CA ALA A 203 -7.66 -6.59 20.88
C ALA A 203 -7.29 -7.93 21.53
N LEU A 204 -7.53 -8.09 22.84
CA LEU A 204 -7.33 -9.35 23.56
C LEU A 204 -8.17 -10.51 22.98
N HIS A 205 -9.32 -10.23 22.39
CA HIS A 205 -10.23 -11.24 21.83
C HIS A 205 -10.06 -11.42 20.31
N MET A 206 -9.32 -10.54 19.65
CA MET A 206 -9.04 -10.66 18.21
C MET A 206 -8.06 -11.81 17.95
N ASP A 207 -8.37 -12.69 17.01
CA ASP A 207 -7.42 -13.67 16.50
C ASP A 207 -6.15 -12.94 16.01
N PRO A 208 -4.94 -13.37 16.43
CA PRO A 208 -3.68 -12.86 15.90
C PRO A 208 -3.60 -12.75 14.37
N GLN A 209 -4.33 -13.61 13.65
CA GLN A 209 -4.42 -13.54 12.19
C GLN A 209 -5.09 -12.26 11.71
N GLN A 210 -6.13 -11.77 12.41
CA GLN A 210 -6.76 -10.48 12.10
C GLN A 210 -5.77 -9.34 12.32
N ARG A 211 -5.05 -9.36 13.44
CA ARG A 211 -4.06 -8.34 13.83
C ARG A 211 -2.93 -8.23 12.80
N LEU A 212 -2.33 -9.37 12.45
CA LEU A 212 -1.26 -9.44 11.47
C LEU A 212 -1.70 -8.94 10.09
N VAL A 213 -2.90 -9.31 9.63
CA VAL A 213 -3.41 -8.82 8.34
C VAL A 213 -3.61 -7.31 8.37
N MET A 214 -4.06 -6.72 9.47
CA MET A 214 -4.20 -5.26 9.58
C MET A 214 -2.85 -4.55 9.45
N GLU A 215 -1.80 -5.06 10.10
CA GLU A 215 -0.44 -4.53 9.98
C GLU A 215 0.09 -4.69 8.56
N LEU A 216 -0.03 -5.88 7.96
CA LEU A 216 0.41 -6.13 6.59
C LEU A 216 -0.33 -5.27 5.55
N VAL A 217 -1.62 -5.01 5.75
CA VAL A 217 -2.38 -4.05 4.91
C VAL A 217 -1.77 -2.67 4.97
N TRP A 218 -1.48 -2.20 6.18
CA TRP A 218 -0.90 -0.88 6.36
C TRP A 218 0.47 -0.77 5.70
N GLU A 219 1.36 -1.73 5.98
CA GLU A 219 2.71 -1.80 5.43
C GLU A 219 2.72 -1.90 3.90
N ALA A 220 1.82 -2.69 3.30
CA ALA A 220 1.75 -2.82 1.85
C ALA A 220 1.22 -1.55 1.16
N LEU A 221 0.36 -0.79 1.84
CA LEU A 221 -0.08 0.53 1.37
C LEU A 221 1.04 1.56 1.46
N GLU A 222 1.84 1.53 2.52
CA GLU A 222 3.06 2.35 2.63
C GLU A 222 4.08 2.00 1.54
N ASP A 223 4.31 0.70 1.29
CA ASP A 223 5.18 0.22 0.19
C ASP A 223 4.67 0.65 -1.20
N ALA A 224 3.34 0.75 -1.37
CA ALA A 224 2.71 1.28 -2.58
C ALA A 224 2.75 2.81 -2.68
N GLY A 225 3.13 3.54 -1.63
CA GLY A 225 3.04 5.00 -1.57
C GLY A 225 1.60 5.53 -1.52
N ILE A 226 0.65 4.72 -1.07
CA ILE A 226 -0.77 5.06 -1.01
C ILE A 226 -1.16 5.47 0.42
N VAL A 227 -1.63 6.70 0.58
CA VAL A 227 -2.12 7.20 1.88
C VAL A 227 -3.42 6.48 2.26
N PRO A 228 -3.49 5.69 3.35
CA PRO A 228 -4.68 4.88 3.66
C PRO A 228 -5.97 5.68 3.80
N GLY A 229 -5.89 6.90 4.37
CA GLY A 229 -7.04 7.81 4.48
C GLY A 229 -7.65 8.24 3.13
N SER A 230 -6.88 8.18 2.03
CA SER A 230 -7.38 8.48 0.68
C SER A 230 -8.28 7.38 0.10
N LEU A 231 -8.31 6.19 0.72
CA LEU A 231 -9.12 5.06 0.28
C LEU A 231 -10.54 5.06 0.84
N ARG A 232 -10.82 5.90 1.84
CA ARG A 232 -12.14 5.95 2.48
C ARG A 232 -13.23 6.29 1.46
N GLY A 233 -14.27 5.45 1.41
CA GLY A 233 -15.39 5.54 0.50
C GLY A 233 -15.14 4.95 -0.90
N ARG A 234 -13.89 4.60 -1.24
CA ARG A 234 -13.57 3.98 -2.53
C ARG A 234 -14.03 2.54 -2.58
N ALA A 235 -14.39 2.10 -3.77
CA ALA A 235 -14.68 0.70 -4.08
C ALA A 235 -13.38 -0.13 -4.15
N ALA A 236 -12.55 -0.09 -3.10
CA ALA A 236 -11.39 -0.96 -2.99
C ALA A 236 -11.80 -2.32 -2.42
N GLY A 237 -11.36 -3.41 -3.05
CA GLY A 237 -11.67 -4.78 -2.62
C GLY A 237 -10.65 -5.33 -1.63
N VAL A 238 -11.06 -6.28 -0.80
CA VAL A 238 -10.24 -7.00 0.18
C VAL A 238 -10.46 -8.50 0.03
N PHE A 239 -9.39 -9.24 -0.25
CA PHE A 239 -9.46 -10.69 -0.50
C PHE A 239 -8.36 -11.40 0.29
N VAL A 240 -8.71 -12.14 1.33
CA VAL A 240 -7.72 -12.76 2.23
C VAL A 240 -7.91 -14.27 2.28
N GLY A 241 -6.86 -15.02 1.96
CA GLY A 241 -6.82 -16.47 2.20
C GLY A 241 -6.52 -16.76 3.66
N ALA A 242 -7.43 -17.44 4.36
CA ALA A 242 -7.20 -17.86 5.74
C ALA A 242 -7.83 -19.23 6.00
N MET A 243 -7.20 -20.00 6.86
CA MET A 243 -7.74 -21.26 7.35
C MET A 243 -7.38 -21.42 8.82
N TRP A 244 -8.11 -22.31 9.50
CA TRP A 244 -8.03 -22.53 10.95
C TRP A 244 -8.54 -21.37 11.81
N SER A 245 -9.29 -21.72 12.85
CA SER A 245 -9.80 -20.78 13.85
C SER A 245 -9.38 -21.26 15.24
N GLU A 246 -8.08 -21.52 15.41
CA GLU A 246 -7.51 -22.08 16.65
C GLU A 246 -7.74 -21.14 17.84
N TYR A 247 -7.56 -19.83 17.64
CA TYR A 247 -7.78 -18.83 18.69
C TYR A 247 -9.24 -18.78 19.16
N ALA A 248 -10.19 -18.98 18.23
CA ALA A 248 -11.61 -19.07 18.56
C ALA A 248 -11.90 -20.32 19.39
N ALA A 249 -11.30 -21.47 19.05
CA ALA A 249 -11.43 -22.71 19.81
C ALA A 249 -10.85 -22.58 21.23
N LEU A 250 -9.67 -21.96 21.36
CA LEU A 250 -9.05 -21.65 22.66
C LEU A 250 -9.93 -20.74 23.54
N THR A 251 -10.52 -19.72 22.92
CA THR A 251 -11.42 -18.80 23.63
C THR A 251 -12.71 -19.50 24.07
N ALA A 252 -13.26 -20.36 23.21
CA ALA A 252 -14.50 -21.10 23.48
C ALA A 252 -14.32 -22.27 24.47
N ALA A 253 -13.08 -22.72 24.73
CA ALA A 253 -12.80 -23.78 25.70
C ALA A 253 -13.23 -23.42 27.13
N ASP A 254 -13.30 -22.13 27.45
CA ASP A 254 -13.83 -21.61 28.72
C ASP A 254 -14.95 -20.57 28.44
N PRO A 255 -16.22 -20.99 28.49
CA PRO A 255 -17.35 -20.10 28.21
C PRO A 255 -17.42 -18.86 29.11
N THR A 256 -16.76 -18.86 30.27
CA THR A 256 -16.74 -17.70 31.19
C THR A 256 -15.88 -16.55 30.68
N ARG A 257 -15.00 -16.80 29.68
CA ARG A 257 -14.16 -15.80 29.02
C ARG A 257 -14.81 -15.14 27.82
N LEU A 258 -16.02 -15.57 27.45
CA LEU A 258 -16.73 -15.01 26.30
C LEU A 258 -17.16 -13.57 26.59
N THR A 259 -16.84 -12.67 25.67
CA THR A 259 -17.23 -11.25 25.69
C THR A 259 -17.98 -10.90 24.41
N PRO A 260 -18.59 -9.71 24.31
CA PRO A 260 -19.18 -9.25 23.05
C PRO A 260 -18.20 -9.25 21.86
N HIS A 261 -16.89 -9.18 22.13
CA HIS A 261 -15.85 -9.21 21.09
C HIS A 261 -15.46 -10.63 20.67
N SER A 262 -15.85 -11.69 21.39
CA SER A 262 -15.45 -13.06 21.06
C SER A 262 -15.98 -13.51 19.68
N ALA A 263 -17.20 -13.10 19.33
CA ALA A 263 -17.80 -13.45 18.04
C ALA A 263 -17.03 -12.82 16.86
N THR A 264 -16.73 -11.51 16.95
CA THR A 264 -15.98 -10.82 15.88
C THR A 264 -14.48 -11.11 15.93
N GLY A 265 -13.96 -11.49 17.10
CA GLY A 265 -12.55 -11.78 17.29
C GLY A 265 -12.12 -13.14 16.73
N GLY A 266 -13.00 -14.15 16.74
CA GLY A 266 -12.65 -15.51 16.31
C GLY A 266 -13.09 -15.92 14.89
N ASP A 267 -13.96 -15.14 14.24
CA ASP A 267 -14.51 -15.49 12.92
C ASP A 267 -13.57 -15.08 11.78
N LEU A 268 -13.30 -16.00 10.85
CA LEU A 268 -12.39 -15.77 9.72
C LEU A 268 -12.91 -14.72 8.73
N SER A 269 -14.24 -14.59 8.57
CA SER A 269 -14.82 -13.56 7.70
C SER A 269 -14.50 -12.14 8.18
N ILE A 270 -14.21 -11.97 9.48
CA ILE A 270 -13.87 -10.67 10.06
C ILE A 270 -12.45 -10.23 9.68
N ILE A 271 -11.56 -11.12 9.25
CA ILE A 271 -10.22 -10.74 8.76
C ILE A 271 -10.33 -9.70 7.64
N SER A 272 -11.10 -10.00 6.59
CA SER A 272 -11.31 -9.06 5.48
C SER A 272 -12.25 -7.92 5.87
N ALA A 273 -13.34 -8.21 6.58
CA ALA A 273 -14.33 -7.20 6.95
C ALA A 273 -13.75 -6.09 7.85
N ARG A 274 -12.82 -6.43 8.76
CA ARG A 274 -12.17 -5.48 9.66
C ARG A 274 -11.23 -4.54 8.92
N VAL A 275 -10.52 -5.03 7.90
CA VAL A 275 -9.72 -4.17 7.00
C VAL A 275 -10.64 -3.17 6.29
N SER A 276 -11.71 -3.67 5.66
CA SER A 276 -12.70 -2.85 4.97
C SER A 276 -13.31 -1.80 5.90
N TYR A 277 -13.70 -2.19 7.12
CA TYR A 277 -14.24 -1.28 8.12
C TYR A 277 -13.23 -0.20 8.54
N THR A 278 -12.00 -0.59 8.86
CA THR A 278 -10.97 0.32 9.39
C THR A 278 -10.56 1.37 8.37
N LEU A 279 -10.42 0.97 7.10
CA LEU A 279 -10.06 1.88 6.01
C LEU A 279 -11.28 2.56 5.36
N GLY A 280 -12.50 2.14 5.69
CA GLY A 280 -13.75 2.65 5.12
C GLY A 280 -13.96 2.27 3.66
N LEU A 281 -13.59 1.06 3.26
CA LEU A 281 -13.67 0.55 1.89
C LEU A 281 -15.08 0.02 1.58
N THR A 282 -15.52 0.18 0.34
CA THR A 282 -16.88 -0.19 -0.10
C THR A 282 -16.90 -1.27 -1.19
N GLY A 283 -15.73 -1.77 -1.60
CA GLY A 283 -15.61 -2.86 -2.58
C GLY A 283 -15.87 -4.25 -1.97
N PRO A 284 -15.72 -5.33 -2.78
CA PRO A 284 -15.89 -6.70 -2.29
C PRO A 284 -14.93 -7.03 -1.14
N SER A 285 -15.44 -7.66 -0.08
CA SER A 285 -14.65 -8.01 1.11
C SER A 285 -14.86 -9.48 1.46
N LEU A 286 -13.87 -10.33 1.18
CA LEU A 286 -14.00 -11.78 1.24
C LEU A 286 -12.81 -12.43 1.94
N THR A 287 -13.11 -13.37 2.84
CA THR A 287 -12.13 -14.34 3.32
C THR A 287 -12.37 -15.68 2.61
N VAL A 288 -11.33 -16.24 2.00
CA VAL A 288 -11.39 -17.46 1.17
C VAL A 288 -10.71 -18.61 1.91
N ASN A 289 -11.37 -19.77 1.94
CA ASN A 289 -10.78 -21.02 2.43
C ASN A 289 -10.92 -22.11 1.37
N THR A 290 -9.82 -22.38 0.67
CA THR A 290 -9.64 -23.53 -0.21
C THR A 290 -8.41 -24.33 0.24
N ALA A 291 -8.18 -24.39 1.55
CA ALA A 291 -6.98 -24.93 2.18
C ALA A 291 -5.69 -24.30 1.64
N CYS A 292 -4.71 -25.11 1.20
CA CYS A 292 -3.38 -24.66 0.79
C CYS A 292 -3.36 -23.73 -0.45
N SER A 293 -4.47 -23.64 -1.20
CA SER A 293 -4.59 -22.74 -2.36
C SER A 293 -5.28 -21.40 -2.04
N SER A 294 -5.71 -21.19 -0.78
CA SER A 294 -6.59 -20.07 -0.39
C SER A 294 -6.10 -18.70 -0.86
N SER A 295 -4.83 -18.35 -0.61
CA SER A 295 -4.28 -17.04 -1.02
C SER A 295 -4.14 -16.88 -2.54
N LEU A 296 -3.87 -17.94 -3.31
CA LEU A 296 -3.85 -17.85 -4.77
C LEU A 296 -5.28 -17.72 -5.34
N VAL A 297 -6.26 -18.40 -4.74
CA VAL A 297 -7.66 -18.22 -5.12
C VAL A 297 -8.12 -16.81 -4.77
N ALA A 298 -7.69 -16.23 -3.64
CA ALA A 298 -7.94 -14.83 -3.32
C ALA A 298 -7.34 -13.87 -4.38
N LEU A 299 -6.10 -14.11 -4.82
CA LEU A 299 -5.47 -13.39 -5.95
C LEU A 299 -6.24 -13.54 -7.26
N HIS A 300 -6.73 -14.73 -7.58
CA HIS A 300 -7.59 -14.95 -8.74
C HIS A 300 -8.88 -14.13 -8.67
N GLN A 301 -9.58 -14.17 -7.52
CA GLN A 301 -10.83 -13.42 -7.32
C GLN A 301 -10.61 -11.91 -7.38
N ALA A 302 -9.54 -11.42 -6.75
CA ALA A 302 -9.19 -10.01 -6.82
C ALA A 302 -8.89 -9.53 -8.25
N ARG A 303 -8.13 -10.32 -9.02
CA ARG A 303 -7.90 -10.03 -10.45
C ARG A 303 -9.22 -10.00 -11.22
N ARG A 304 -10.11 -10.97 -11.00
CA ARG A 304 -11.43 -10.99 -11.64
C ARG A 304 -12.25 -9.76 -11.31
N SER A 305 -12.26 -9.35 -10.04
CA SER A 305 -13.00 -8.18 -9.56
C SER A 305 -12.48 -6.87 -10.15
N LEU A 306 -11.15 -6.69 -10.23
CA LEU A 306 -10.52 -5.55 -10.89
C LEU A 306 -10.86 -5.49 -12.38
N LEU A 307 -10.75 -6.61 -13.09
CA LEU A 307 -11.05 -6.69 -14.53
C LEU A 307 -12.54 -6.51 -14.85
N ALA A 308 -13.41 -6.90 -13.92
CA ALA A 308 -14.85 -6.67 -14.02
C ALA A 308 -15.25 -5.23 -13.66
N GLY A 309 -14.33 -4.42 -13.12
CA GLY A 309 -14.61 -3.06 -12.65
C GLY A 309 -15.42 -3.00 -11.36
N GLU A 310 -15.49 -4.10 -10.60
CA GLU A 310 -16.13 -4.15 -9.27
C GLU A 310 -15.29 -3.43 -8.21
N CYS A 311 -13.97 -3.35 -8.42
CA CYS A 311 -13.06 -2.53 -7.65
C CYS A 311 -11.98 -1.89 -8.53
N ASP A 312 -11.42 -0.76 -8.07
CA ASP A 312 -10.35 -0.02 -8.75
C ASP A 312 -8.96 -0.25 -8.13
N LEU A 313 -8.94 -0.84 -6.93
CA LEU A 313 -7.79 -1.28 -6.18
C LEU A 313 -8.18 -2.53 -5.39
N ALA A 314 -7.29 -3.51 -5.26
CA ALA A 314 -7.52 -4.68 -4.43
C ALA A 314 -6.36 -4.91 -3.45
N LEU A 315 -6.72 -5.11 -2.18
CA LEU A 315 -5.85 -5.57 -1.10
C LEU A 315 -5.99 -7.09 -1.00
N VAL A 316 -4.91 -7.81 -1.26
CA VAL A 316 -4.98 -9.26 -1.42
C VAL A 316 -3.89 -9.95 -0.64
N GLY A 317 -4.21 -10.99 0.10
CA GLY A 317 -3.19 -11.70 0.85
C GLY A 317 -3.60 -13.06 1.35
N GLY A 318 -2.82 -13.55 2.30
CA GLY A 318 -3.20 -14.69 3.12
C GLY A 318 -2.42 -14.73 4.41
N VAL A 319 -2.98 -15.40 5.40
CA VAL A 319 -2.43 -15.52 6.75
C VAL A 319 -2.62 -16.94 7.28
N ASN A 320 -1.66 -17.40 8.07
CA ASN A 320 -1.71 -18.68 8.78
C ASN A 320 -0.85 -18.59 10.05
N LEU A 321 -1.42 -18.86 11.22
CA LEU A 321 -0.72 -18.83 12.51
C LEU A 321 -1.11 -20.03 13.38
N PHE A 322 -0.21 -20.46 14.26
CA PHE A 322 -0.48 -21.55 15.21
C PHE A 322 -0.66 -20.97 16.61
N CYS A 323 -1.85 -21.19 17.18
CA CYS A 323 -2.16 -20.82 18.55
C CYS A 323 -2.22 -22.04 19.46
N ASP A 324 -2.44 -23.25 18.91
CA ASP A 324 -2.67 -24.47 19.68
C ASP A 324 -2.01 -25.72 19.03
N PRO A 325 -1.46 -26.66 19.82
CA PRO A 325 -0.83 -27.87 19.30
C PRO A 325 -1.79 -28.84 18.57
N VAL A 326 -3.10 -28.79 18.83
CA VAL A 326 -4.09 -29.74 18.29
C VAL A 326 -4.12 -29.72 16.76
N GLY A 327 -3.90 -28.56 16.12
CA GLY A 327 -3.79 -28.47 14.67
C GLY A 327 -2.62 -29.32 14.14
N THR A 328 -1.47 -29.26 14.81
CA THR A 328 -0.27 -30.03 14.46
C THR A 328 -0.44 -31.51 14.77
N VAL A 329 -1.13 -31.86 15.86
CA VAL A 329 -1.52 -33.25 16.16
C VAL A 329 -2.41 -33.78 15.03
N THR A 330 -3.41 -33.01 14.61
CA THR A 330 -4.32 -33.42 13.54
C THR A 330 -3.57 -33.67 12.23
N MET A 331 -2.64 -32.80 11.85
CA MET A 331 -1.81 -33.03 10.65
C MET A 331 -0.80 -34.16 10.82
N SER A 332 -0.37 -34.47 12.04
CA SER A 332 0.46 -35.64 12.31
C SER A 332 -0.30 -36.94 12.00
N HIS A 333 -1.58 -37.01 12.38
CA HIS A 333 -2.46 -38.15 12.05
C HIS A 333 -2.93 -38.16 10.59
N PHE A 334 -2.91 -37.00 9.91
CA PHE A 334 -3.13 -36.93 8.46
C PHE A 334 -2.01 -37.64 7.66
N GLY A 335 -0.80 -37.77 8.24
CA GLY A 335 0.27 -38.62 7.70
C GLY A 335 1.11 -38.00 6.58
N ALA A 336 0.96 -36.71 6.30
CA ALA A 336 1.71 -36.01 5.25
C ALA A 336 2.87 -35.14 5.79
N MET A 337 3.13 -35.19 7.09
CA MET A 337 4.18 -34.40 7.74
C MET A 337 5.54 -35.09 7.70
N ALA A 338 6.60 -34.34 7.41
CA ALA A 338 7.98 -34.80 7.46
C ALA A 338 8.45 -34.95 8.92
N PRO A 339 8.87 -36.15 9.36
CA PRO A 339 9.35 -36.35 10.74
C PRO A 339 10.59 -35.52 11.10
N ASP A 340 11.45 -35.26 10.12
CA ASP A 340 12.66 -34.43 10.23
C ASP A 340 12.38 -32.93 9.99
N GLY A 341 11.12 -32.55 9.75
CA GLY A 341 10.72 -31.15 9.70
C GLY A 341 11.21 -30.39 8.47
N ARG A 342 11.49 -31.04 7.34
CA ARG A 342 11.98 -30.35 6.14
C ARG A 342 11.21 -30.73 4.90
N CYS A 343 10.74 -29.72 4.17
CA CYS A 343 10.16 -29.86 2.84
C CYS A 343 11.28 -30.12 1.81
N LYS A 344 11.60 -31.39 1.57
CA LYS A 344 12.67 -31.83 0.66
C LYS A 344 12.16 -31.94 -0.78
N VAL A 345 11.71 -30.81 -1.32
CA VAL A 345 10.96 -30.75 -2.57
C VAL A 345 11.78 -31.29 -3.74
N PHE A 346 11.20 -32.26 -4.45
CA PHE A 346 11.75 -32.95 -5.62
C PHE A 346 12.99 -33.82 -5.35
N ASP A 347 13.42 -33.94 -4.10
CA ASP A 347 14.55 -34.77 -3.69
C ASP A 347 14.11 -36.24 -3.50
N ALA A 348 15.04 -37.19 -3.66
CA ALA A 348 14.80 -38.61 -3.44
C ALA A 348 14.37 -38.94 -1.99
N ARG A 349 14.67 -38.06 -1.04
CA ARG A 349 14.33 -38.19 0.38
C ARG A 349 13.02 -37.50 0.76
N ALA A 350 12.26 -36.96 -0.21
CA ALA A 350 10.95 -36.36 0.01
C ALA A 350 10.04 -37.31 0.83
N ASN A 351 9.59 -36.85 1.99
CA ASN A 351 8.88 -37.67 2.98
C ASN A 351 7.73 -36.93 3.69
N GLY A 352 7.31 -35.78 3.16
CA GLY A 352 6.28 -34.92 3.74
C GLY A 352 6.68 -33.45 3.78
N TYR A 353 5.78 -32.64 4.33
CA TYR A 353 6.02 -31.20 4.55
C TYR A 353 6.20 -30.89 6.03
N VAL A 354 6.74 -29.71 6.33
CA VAL A 354 6.72 -29.11 7.67
C VAL A 354 5.75 -27.93 7.69
N ARG A 355 4.98 -27.75 8.76
CA ARG A 355 4.04 -26.62 8.89
C ARG A 355 4.79 -25.29 9.07
N GLY A 356 4.21 -24.20 8.60
CA GLY A 356 4.75 -22.85 8.79
C GLY A 356 3.67 -21.80 9.08
N GLU A 357 4.04 -20.80 9.86
CA GLU A 357 3.30 -19.58 10.13
C GLU A 357 3.70 -18.48 9.14
N GLY A 358 2.84 -17.50 8.92
CA GLY A 358 3.20 -16.32 8.15
C GLY A 358 2.01 -15.59 7.56
N GLY A 359 2.26 -14.38 7.09
CA GLY A 359 1.29 -13.58 6.35
C GLY A 359 1.98 -12.79 5.24
N GLY A 360 1.28 -12.65 4.12
CA GLY A 360 1.70 -11.81 3.02
C GLY A 360 0.52 -11.05 2.44
N LEU A 361 0.77 -9.84 1.97
CA LEU A 361 -0.22 -8.99 1.35
C LEU A 361 0.38 -8.26 0.14
N VAL A 362 -0.44 -8.05 -0.88
CA VAL A 362 -0.10 -7.33 -2.09
C VAL A 362 -1.22 -6.34 -2.43
N VAL A 363 -0.82 -5.20 -2.99
CA VAL A 363 -1.73 -4.16 -3.51
C VAL A 363 -1.77 -4.28 -5.02
N LEU A 364 -2.96 -4.46 -5.56
CA LEU A 364 -3.20 -4.65 -6.99
C LEU A 364 -4.00 -3.50 -7.57
N LYS A 365 -3.62 -3.06 -8.77
CA LYS A 365 -4.38 -2.11 -9.60
C LYS A 365 -4.39 -2.57 -11.06
N PRO A 366 -5.40 -2.21 -11.86
CA PRO A 366 -5.28 -2.29 -13.32
C PRO A 366 -4.02 -1.52 -13.78
N LEU A 367 -3.24 -2.07 -14.72
CA LEU A 367 -1.95 -1.50 -15.12
C LEU A 367 -2.08 -0.08 -15.66
N SER A 368 -3.17 0.24 -16.37
CA SER A 368 -3.41 1.59 -16.87
C SER A 368 -3.57 2.58 -15.71
N ARG A 369 -4.26 2.17 -14.64
CA ARG A 369 -4.44 2.96 -13.42
C ARG A 369 -3.13 3.13 -12.67
N ALA A 370 -2.36 2.06 -12.52
CA ALA A 370 -1.07 2.12 -11.85
C ALA A 370 -0.12 3.13 -12.51
N ARG A 371 -0.09 3.13 -13.85
CA ARG A 371 0.66 4.13 -14.64
C ARG A 371 0.12 5.54 -14.49
N ALA A 372 -1.20 5.71 -14.50
CA ALA A 372 -1.84 7.02 -14.35
C ALA A 372 -1.58 7.63 -12.97
N ASP A 373 -1.54 6.79 -11.93
CA ASP A 373 -1.25 7.20 -10.55
C ASP A 373 0.27 7.36 -10.29
N GLY A 374 1.13 6.93 -11.22
CA GLY A 374 2.60 7.00 -11.08
C GLY A 374 3.16 5.98 -10.09
N ASP A 375 2.45 4.86 -9.90
CA ASP A 375 2.86 3.83 -8.95
C ASP A 375 4.11 3.08 -9.42
N ARG A 376 4.95 2.68 -8.46
CA ARG A 376 5.98 1.66 -8.70
C ARG A 376 5.29 0.34 -9.05
N ILE A 377 5.86 -0.42 -9.99
CA ILE A 377 5.34 -1.74 -10.39
C ILE A 377 6.43 -2.78 -10.18
N TYR A 378 6.18 -3.78 -9.33
CA TYR A 378 7.10 -4.90 -9.14
C TYR A 378 7.04 -5.90 -10.30
N CYS A 379 5.81 -6.29 -10.66
CA CYS A 379 5.50 -7.20 -11.75
C CYS A 379 4.03 -7.01 -12.16
N THR A 380 3.61 -7.74 -13.20
CA THR A 380 2.21 -7.76 -13.62
C THR A 380 1.65 -9.18 -13.55
N LEU A 381 0.44 -9.33 -13.01
CA LEU A 381 -0.34 -10.56 -13.03
C LEU A 381 -1.14 -10.61 -14.35
N ARG A 382 -0.75 -11.54 -15.22
CA ARG A 382 -1.19 -11.60 -16.62
C ARG A 382 -2.23 -12.66 -16.88
N GLY A 383 -2.18 -13.79 -16.18
CA GLY A 383 -3.18 -14.85 -16.29
C GLY A 383 -3.41 -15.57 -14.99
N SER A 384 -4.58 -16.18 -14.87
CA SER A 384 -4.94 -16.95 -13.68
C SER A 384 -6.01 -17.99 -13.99
N ALA A 385 -5.95 -19.15 -13.34
CA ALA A 385 -6.99 -20.15 -13.42
C ALA A 385 -7.18 -20.88 -12.08
N VAL A 386 -8.42 -21.34 -11.86
CA VAL A 386 -8.81 -22.19 -10.74
C VAL A 386 -9.64 -23.35 -11.26
N ASN A 387 -9.39 -24.57 -10.78
CA ASN A 387 -10.23 -25.75 -11.05
C ASN A 387 -10.30 -26.67 -9.84
N ASN A 388 -10.84 -27.88 -10.01
CA ASN A 388 -10.87 -28.91 -8.98
C ASN A 388 -10.46 -30.28 -9.54
N ASP A 389 -9.81 -31.09 -8.70
CA ASP A 389 -9.39 -32.46 -9.02
C ASP A 389 -10.55 -33.40 -9.37
N GLY A 390 -11.77 -33.11 -8.89
CA GLY A 390 -12.97 -33.87 -9.19
C GLY A 390 -12.90 -35.31 -8.67
N PHE A 391 -13.22 -36.28 -9.51
CA PHE A 391 -13.24 -37.69 -9.13
C PHE A 391 -11.83 -38.32 -9.19
N SER A 392 -10.93 -37.90 -8.28
CA SER A 392 -9.57 -38.43 -8.17
C SER A 392 -9.50 -39.70 -7.29
N ASN A 393 -8.29 -40.23 -7.08
CA ASN A 393 -8.02 -41.45 -6.31
C ASN A 393 -8.24 -41.36 -4.79
N GLY A 394 -8.95 -40.35 -4.32
CA GLY A 394 -9.21 -40.08 -2.91
C GLY A 394 -9.44 -38.59 -2.74
N LEU A 395 -10.20 -38.15 -1.73
CA LEU A 395 -10.49 -36.72 -1.54
C LEU A 395 -9.23 -35.86 -1.49
N THR A 396 -8.15 -36.42 -0.93
CA THR A 396 -6.88 -35.73 -0.69
C THR A 396 -5.79 -36.10 -1.70
N ALA A 397 -6.11 -36.97 -2.67
CA ALA A 397 -5.16 -37.40 -3.68
C ALA A 397 -5.17 -36.38 -4.85
N PRO A 398 -4.02 -35.79 -5.19
CA PRO A 398 -3.94 -34.83 -6.29
C PRO A 398 -4.21 -35.49 -7.65
N SER A 399 -4.70 -34.70 -8.61
CA SER A 399 -4.97 -35.15 -9.98
C SER A 399 -3.97 -34.54 -10.99
N PRO A 400 -3.13 -35.36 -11.66
CA PRO A 400 -2.21 -34.87 -12.69
C PRO A 400 -2.94 -34.11 -13.81
N GLN A 401 -4.06 -34.66 -14.28
CA GLN A 401 -4.84 -34.06 -15.37
C GLN A 401 -5.47 -32.73 -14.98
N ALA A 402 -5.92 -32.59 -13.72
CA ALA A 402 -6.46 -31.33 -13.24
C ALA A 402 -5.35 -30.27 -13.11
N GLN A 403 -4.16 -30.64 -12.66
CA GLN A 403 -3.00 -29.74 -12.61
C GLN A 403 -2.57 -29.28 -14.02
N GLU A 404 -2.48 -30.19 -14.98
CA GLU A 404 -2.23 -29.83 -16.39
C GLU A 404 -3.30 -28.86 -16.93
N ALA A 405 -4.57 -29.15 -16.66
CA ALA A 405 -5.68 -28.34 -17.15
C ALA A 405 -5.68 -26.92 -16.57
N VAL A 406 -5.39 -26.74 -15.27
CA VAL A 406 -5.34 -25.41 -14.66
C VAL A 406 -4.16 -24.60 -15.18
N ILE A 407 -3.00 -25.24 -15.40
CA ILE A 407 -1.82 -24.58 -15.98
C ILE A 407 -2.12 -24.13 -17.43
N ARG A 408 -2.64 -25.02 -18.28
CA ARG A 408 -3.02 -24.66 -19.66
C ARG A 408 -4.06 -23.54 -19.70
N ARG A 409 -5.04 -23.56 -18.80
CA ARG A 409 -6.06 -22.51 -18.72
C ARG A 409 -5.46 -21.16 -18.31
N ALA A 410 -4.50 -21.14 -17.38
CA ALA A 410 -3.82 -19.91 -16.98
C ALA A 410 -2.94 -19.35 -18.12
N CYS A 411 -2.24 -20.21 -18.87
CA CYS A 411 -1.51 -19.81 -20.09
C CYS A 411 -2.45 -19.22 -21.15
N ALA A 412 -3.60 -19.86 -21.38
CA ALA A 412 -4.62 -19.36 -22.31
C ALA A 412 -5.22 -18.02 -21.85
N ASP A 413 -5.50 -17.86 -20.55
CA ASP A 413 -6.00 -16.60 -19.97
C ASP A 413 -4.98 -15.46 -20.07
N ALA A 414 -3.67 -15.76 -20.07
CA ALA A 414 -2.61 -14.79 -20.30
C ALA A 414 -2.27 -14.56 -21.79
N GLY A 415 -2.81 -15.37 -22.71
CA GLY A 415 -2.43 -15.34 -24.13
C GLY A 415 -0.96 -15.72 -24.39
N VAL A 416 -0.34 -16.52 -23.51
CA VAL A 416 1.10 -16.82 -23.56
C VAL A 416 1.38 -18.28 -23.91
N ALA A 417 2.35 -18.52 -24.79
CA ALA A 417 2.79 -19.86 -25.12
C ALA A 417 3.55 -20.49 -23.92
N PRO A 418 3.24 -21.72 -23.48
CA PRO A 418 3.86 -22.32 -22.30
C PRO A 418 5.40 -22.31 -22.31
N ALA A 419 6.03 -22.60 -23.46
CA ALA A 419 7.50 -22.65 -23.58
C ALA A 419 8.21 -21.32 -23.22
N THR A 420 7.50 -20.19 -23.22
CA THR A 420 8.06 -18.87 -22.84
C THR A 420 8.24 -18.70 -21.33
N VAL A 421 7.45 -19.40 -20.51
CA VAL A 421 7.56 -19.36 -19.05
C VAL A 421 8.89 -19.99 -18.66
N ARG A 422 9.73 -19.30 -17.89
CA ARG A 422 11.09 -19.77 -17.57
C ARG A 422 11.26 -20.26 -16.13
N TYR A 423 10.37 -19.86 -15.24
CA TYR A 423 10.40 -20.20 -13.84
C TYR A 423 8.99 -20.55 -13.35
N VAL A 424 8.87 -21.58 -12.52
CA VAL A 424 7.64 -21.84 -11.75
C VAL A 424 7.99 -22.00 -10.28
N GLU A 425 7.34 -21.17 -9.47
CA GLU A 425 7.23 -21.40 -8.04
C GLU A 425 6.12 -22.45 -7.80
N THR A 426 6.53 -23.65 -7.43
CA THR A 426 5.67 -24.82 -7.36
C THR A 426 4.85 -24.86 -6.07
N HIS A 427 3.81 -25.68 -6.05
CA HIS A 427 3.17 -26.05 -4.80
C HIS A 427 4.15 -26.83 -3.93
N GLY A 428 4.89 -27.79 -4.48
CA GLY A 428 6.17 -28.29 -3.99
C GLY A 428 6.20 -28.58 -2.49
N THR A 429 5.45 -29.58 -2.03
CA THR A 429 5.34 -29.91 -0.61
C THR A 429 6.41 -30.87 -0.11
N GLY A 430 7.20 -31.50 -0.98
CA GLY A 430 8.18 -32.49 -0.54
C GLY A 430 7.56 -33.83 -0.22
N THR A 431 6.41 -34.15 -0.83
CA THR A 431 5.69 -35.40 -0.59
C THR A 431 6.05 -36.45 -1.64
N MET A 432 6.17 -37.72 -1.22
CA MET A 432 6.54 -38.82 -2.11
C MET A 432 5.65 -38.94 -3.36
N LEU A 433 4.35 -38.65 -3.20
CA LEU A 433 3.36 -38.75 -4.28
C LEU A 433 3.14 -37.42 -5.01
N GLY A 434 3.11 -36.30 -4.28
CA GLY A 434 2.77 -35.00 -4.85
C GLY A 434 3.86 -34.47 -5.78
N ASP A 435 5.13 -34.63 -5.40
CA ASP A 435 6.26 -34.08 -6.17
C ASP A 435 6.34 -34.68 -7.60
N PRO A 436 6.24 -36.02 -7.81
CA PRO A 436 6.18 -36.58 -9.17
C PRO A 436 4.95 -36.18 -9.98
N ILE A 437 3.80 -36.02 -9.33
CA ILE A 437 2.55 -35.61 -10.00
C ILE A 437 2.69 -34.17 -10.52
N GLU A 438 3.17 -33.26 -9.67
CA GLU A 438 3.36 -31.87 -10.04
C GLU A 438 4.44 -31.70 -11.11
N ALA A 439 5.59 -32.39 -10.97
CA ALA A 439 6.63 -32.36 -11.99
C ALA A 439 6.13 -32.91 -13.33
N GLY A 440 5.36 -34.01 -13.33
CA GLY A 440 4.75 -34.56 -14.53
C GLY A 440 3.82 -33.56 -15.24
N ALA A 441 2.92 -32.91 -14.47
CA ALA A 441 2.00 -31.92 -15.02
C ALA A 441 2.73 -30.68 -15.59
N LEU A 442 3.76 -30.20 -14.90
CA LEU A 442 4.60 -29.10 -15.38
C LEU A 442 5.35 -29.48 -16.66
N GLY A 443 5.95 -30.67 -16.71
CA GLY A 443 6.64 -31.16 -17.91
C GLY A 443 5.70 -31.33 -19.11
N ALA A 444 4.48 -31.83 -18.88
CA ALA A 444 3.48 -32.02 -19.93
C ALA A 444 3.02 -30.70 -20.56
N VAL A 445 3.03 -29.58 -19.81
CA VAL A 445 2.59 -28.27 -20.31
C VAL A 445 3.76 -27.40 -20.75
N TYR A 446 4.79 -27.27 -19.92
CA TYR A 446 5.91 -26.35 -20.14
C TYR A 446 7.12 -26.99 -20.82
N GLY A 447 7.25 -28.31 -20.80
CA GLY A 447 8.32 -29.04 -21.48
C GLY A 447 8.06 -29.19 -22.99
N GLU A 448 6.81 -29.10 -23.43
CA GLU A 448 6.44 -29.16 -24.84
C GLU A 448 7.04 -27.97 -25.62
N GLY A 449 7.79 -28.27 -26.68
CA GLY A 449 8.47 -27.25 -27.50
C GLY A 449 9.71 -26.60 -26.86
N ARG A 450 10.15 -27.08 -25.69
CA ARG A 450 11.32 -26.55 -24.98
C ARG A 450 12.63 -27.24 -25.39
N ALA A 451 13.67 -26.45 -25.62
CA ALA A 451 15.02 -26.94 -25.90
C ALA A 451 15.64 -27.61 -24.66
N ALA A 452 16.48 -28.62 -24.87
CA ALA A 452 17.08 -29.41 -23.79
C ALA A 452 18.03 -28.59 -22.88
N ASP A 453 18.68 -27.57 -23.44
CA ASP A 453 19.61 -26.67 -22.75
C ASP A 453 18.91 -25.48 -22.07
N ALA A 454 17.59 -25.33 -22.24
CA ALA A 454 16.78 -24.26 -21.66
C ALA A 454 15.61 -24.80 -20.80
N PRO A 455 15.86 -25.68 -19.80
CA PRO A 455 14.82 -26.29 -18.99
C PRO A 455 14.02 -25.25 -18.20
N LEU A 456 12.79 -25.61 -17.83
CA LEU A 456 11.99 -24.82 -16.90
C LEU A 456 12.64 -24.91 -15.51
N LEU A 457 12.92 -23.75 -14.90
CA LEU A 457 13.44 -23.70 -13.54
C LEU A 457 12.29 -23.86 -12.54
N LEU A 458 12.48 -24.74 -11.56
CA LEU A 458 11.51 -25.01 -10.50
C LEU A 458 12.04 -24.53 -9.15
N GLY A 459 11.22 -23.81 -8.40
CA GLY A 459 11.52 -23.43 -7.02
C GLY A 459 10.34 -23.68 -6.08
N ALA A 460 10.64 -23.89 -4.80
CA ALA A 460 9.64 -24.03 -3.76
C ALA A 460 10.12 -23.37 -2.46
N VAL A 461 9.52 -22.25 -2.10
CA VAL A 461 9.77 -21.47 -0.87
C VAL A 461 9.53 -22.30 0.38
N LYS A 462 8.73 -23.37 0.29
CA LYS A 462 8.46 -24.28 1.39
C LYS A 462 9.73 -24.97 1.92
N SER A 463 10.78 -25.06 1.07
CA SER A 463 12.09 -25.54 1.48
C SER A 463 12.84 -24.56 2.41
N ASN A 464 12.45 -23.28 2.44
CA ASN A 464 13.03 -22.25 3.29
C ASN A 464 12.23 -22.01 4.57
N ILE A 465 10.91 -21.89 4.46
CA ILE A 465 10.04 -21.38 5.54
C ILE A 465 8.93 -22.36 5.97
N GLY A 466 8.94 -23.57 5.42
CA GLY A 466 7.87 -24.54 5.62
C GLY A 466 6.60 -24.23 4.81
N HIS A 467 5.57 -25.04 5.01
CA HIS A 467 4.29 -24.90 4.34
C HIS A 467 3.36 -23.98 5.13
N LEU A 468 3.19 -22.76 4.64
CA LEU A 468 2.34 -21.72 5.25
C LEU A 468 0.83 -21.91 5.01
N GLU A 469 0.39 -23.12 4.66
CA GLU A 469 -1.02 -23.50 4.48
C GLU A 469 -1.82 -22.46 3.67
N ALA A 470 -2.79 -21.75 4.25
CA ALA A 470 -3.57 -20.72 3.54
C ALA A 470 -2.72 -19.55 2.99
N ALA A 471 -1.61 -19.21 3.64
CA ALA A 471 -0.66 -18.18 3.21
C ALA A 471 0.45 -18.70 2.28
N ALA A 472 0.49 -20.01 1.98
CA ALA A 472 1.55 -20.59 1.15
C ALA A 472 1.59 -20.03 -0.27
N GLY A 473 0.41 -19.74 -0.84
CA GLY A 473 0.28 -19.14 -2.16
C GLY A 473 0.90 -17.75 -2.24
N VAL A 474 0.53 -16.85 -1.32
CA VAL A 474 1.06 -15.48 -1.30
C VAL A 474 2.56 -15.46 -1.01
N ALA A 475 3.09 -16.37 -0.17
CA ALA A 475 4.53 -16.48 0.04
C ALA A 475 5.30 -16.82 -1.26
N GLY A 476 4.79 -17.77 -2.03
CA GLY A 476 5.31 -18.11 -3.36
C GLY A 476 5.13 -16.99 -4.38
N PHE A 477 3.99 -16.28 -4.34
CA PHE A 477 3.73 -15.11 -5.18
C PHE A 477 4.73 -13.98 -4.93
N VAL A 478 4.93 -13.59 -3.66
CA VAL A 478 5.88 -12.54 -3.27
C VAL A 478 7.31 -12.93 -3.67
N LYS A 479 7.73 -14.18 -3.42
CA LYS A 479 9.03 -14.67 -3.91
C LYS A 479 9.15 -14.52 -5.42
N THR A 480 8.12 -14.90 -6.16
CA THR A 480 8.15 -14.84 -7.63
C THR A 480 8.18 -13.40 -8.15
N ALA A 481 7.45 -12.48 -7.52
CA ALA A 481 7.54 -11.05 -7.81
C ALA A 481 8.96 -10.52 -7.57
N LEU A 482 9.60 -10.90 -6.45
CA LEU A 482 10.98 -10.53 -6.14
C LEU A 482 11.99 -11.16 -7.11
N VAL A 483 11.83 -12.42 -7.49
CA VAL A 483 12.66 -13.09 -8.52
C VAL A 483 12.61 -12.33 -9.85
N LEU A 484 11.42 -11.90 -10.28
CA LEU A 484 11.24 -11.10 -11.50
C LEU A 484 11.85 -9.69 -11.35
N HIS A 485 11.69 -9.07 -10.17
CA HIS A 485 12.19 -7.74 -9.86
C HIS A 485 13.73 -7.69 -9.81
N HIS A 486 14.35 -8.61 -9.09
CA HIS A 486 15.82 -8.72 -8.97
C HIS A 486 16.47 -9.41 -10.16
N ARG A 487 15.69 -10.07 -11.03
CA ARG A 487 16.19 -10.89 -12.15
C ARG A 487 17.19 -11.97 -11.69
N GLU A 488 16.89 -12.59 -10.56
CA GLU A 488 17.71 -13.63 -9.94
C GLU A 488 16.81 -14.75 -9.40
N VAL A 489 17.20 -16.00 -9.64
CA VAL A 489 16.51 -17.21 -9.14
C VAL A 489 17.32 -17.79 -7.99
N PRO A 490 16.81 -17.73 -6.74
CA PRO A 490 17.45 -18.34 -5.58
C PRO A 490 17.56 -19.87 -5.69
N ARG A 491 18.47 -20.46 -4.90
CA ARG A 491 18.56 -21.92 -4.77
C ARG A 491 17.33 -22.51 -4.07
N ASN A 492 16.96 -23.72 -4.46
CA ASN A 492 15.99 -24.55 -3.73
C ASN A 492 16.75 -25.35 -2.65
N LEU A 493 16.26 -25.36 -1.41
CA LEU A 493 16.94 -26.08 -0.34
C LEU A 493 16.62 -27.57 -0.37
N HIS A 494 17.51 -28.35 0.26
CA HIS A 494 17.44 -29.81 0.43
C HIS A 494 17.35 -30.68 -0.84
N PHE A 495 17.58 -30.09 -2.02
CA PHE A 495 17.72 -30.83 -3.27
C PHE A 495 19.18 -31.28 -3.45
N GLU A 496 19.48 -32.49 -2.98
CA GLU A 496 20.81 -33.12 -3.05
C GLU A 496 20.83 -34.25 -4.09
N SER A 497 19.80 -35.08 -4.12
CA SER A 497 19.68 -36.22 -5.03
C SER A 497 18.31 -36.17 -5.71
N PRO A 498 18.25 -36.08 -7.05
CA PRO A 498 16.98 -36.01 -7.77
C PRO A 498 16.08 -37.21 -7.46
N ASN A 499 14.78 -36.97 -7.27
CA ASN A 499 13.82 -38.04 -7.06
C ASN A 499 13.76 -38.99 -8.28
N PRO A 500 14.02 -40.30 -8.11
CA PRO A 500 14.10 -41.25 -9.23
C PRO A 500 12.75 -41.48 -9.94
N HIS A 501 11.65 -41.03 -9.35
CA HIS A 501 10.32 -41.08 -9.97
C HIS A 501 10.03 -39.88 -10.88
N ILE A 502 10.97 -38.94 -11.01
CA ILE A 502 10.85 -37.74 -11.84
C ILE A 502 11.91 -37.78 -12.93
N PRO A 503 11.54 -38.00 -14.21
CA PRO A 503 12.48 -37.97 -15.32
C PRO A 503 12.76 -36.52 -15.75
N PHE A 504 13.55 -35.78 -14.96
CA PHE A 504 13.81 -34.33 -15.16
C PHE A 504 14.25 -33.98 -16.59
N ASP A 505 15.18 -34.75 -17.15
CA ASP A 505 15.72 -34.50 -18.49
C ASP A 505 14.65 -34.65 -19.58
N ASP A 506 13.78 -35.65 -19.46
CA ASP A 506 12.68 -35.92 -20.40
C ASP A 506 11.58 -34.85 -20.27
N LEU A 507 11.31 -34.41 -19.03
CA LEU A 507 10.31 -33.38 -18.73
C LEU A 507 10.82 -31.96 -18.96
N ARG A 508 12.10 -31.78 -19.29
CA ARG A 508 12.77 -30.47 -19.47
C ARG A 508 12.67 -29.58 -18.23
N LEU A 509 12.89 -30.16 -17.05
CA LEU A 509 12.79 -29.50 -15.75
C LEU A 509 14.15 -29.44 -15.06
N ALA A 510 14.41 -28.38 -14.31
CA ALA A 510 15.62 -28.25 -13.49
C ALA A 510 15.33 -27.54 -12.17
N VAL A 511 15.94 -28.03 -11.08
CA VAL A 511 15.85 -27.42 -9.75
C VAL A 511 17.17 -26.69 -9.44
N PRO A 512 17.19 -25.37 -9.22
CA PRO A 512 18.42 -24.63 -8.93
C PRO A 512 19.04 -25.05 -7.60
N THR A 513 20.30 -25.50 -7.61
CA THR A 513 21.07 -25.83 -6.39
C THR A 513 21.90 -24.66 -5.86
N ALA A 514 22.10 -23.63 -6.69
CA ALA A 514 22.75 -22.37 -6.37
C ALA A 514 21.92 -21.21 -6.93
N ALA A 515 22.06 -20.02 -6.33
CA ALA A 515 21.49 -18.80 -6.87
C ALA A 515 22.06 -18.53 -8.28
N ARG A 516 21.20 -18.10 -9.20
CA ARG A 516 21.58 -17.88 -10.59
C ARG A 516 20.83 -16.72 -11.21
N PRO A 517 21.42 -16.00 -12.18
CA PRO A 517 20.71 -14.99 -12.94
C PRO A 517 19.46 -15.57 -13.62
N TRP A 518 18.44 -14.72 -13.80
CA TRP A 518 17.27 -15.04 -14.58
C TRP A 518 17.66 -15.51 -15.99
N PRO A 519 17.12 -16.65 -16.48
CA PRO A 519 17.46 -17.16 -17.81
C PRO A 519 16.80 -16.33 -18.93
N GLY A 520 17.60 -15.91 -19.90
CA GLY A 520 17.14 -15.12 -21.06
C GLY A 520 17.90 -13.80 -21.19
N ALA A 521 17.67 -13.10 -22.30
CA ALA A 521 18.25 -11.77 -22.50
C ALA A 521 17.56 -10.75 -21.58
N ALA A 522 18.28 -9.69 -21.20
CA ALA A 522 17.74 -8.70 -20.25
C ALA A 522 16.46 -8.02 -20.78
N ASP A 523 16.35 -7.90 -22.11
CA ASP A 523 15.25 -7.33 -22.89
C ASP A 523 14.11 -8.30 -23.22
N GLU A 524 14.27 -9.60 -22.97
CA GLU A 524 13.19 -10.57 -23.06
C GLU A 524 12.20 -10.35 -21.91
N GLU A 525 10.91 -10.38 -22.23
CA GLU A 525 9.86 -10.36 -21.22
C GLU A 525 9.98 -11.61 -20.34
N ALA A 526 10.20 -11.43 -19.05
CA ALA A 526 10.34 -12.54 -18.11
C ALA A 526 8.97 -13.01 -17.66
N TRP A 527 8.70 -14.30 -17.86
CA TRP A 527 7.45 -14.97 -17.48
C TRP A 527 7.69 -16.04 -16.43
N ALA A 528 6.89 -15.98 -15.37
CA ALA A 528 6.91 -16.93 -14.25
C ALA A 528 5.51 -17.45 -13.90
N GLY A 529 5.42 -18.69 -13.41
CA GLY A 529 4.19 -19.26 -12.87
C GLY A 529 4.25 -19.45 -11.35
N VAL A 530 3.07 -19.47 -10.70
CA VAL A 530 2.92 -19.79 -9.27
C VAL A 530 1.78 -20.78 -9.09
N SER A 531 2.05 -21.93 -8.49
CA SER A 531 1.08 -23.01 -8.27
C SER A 531 0.67 -23.16 -6.80
N GLY A 532 -0.61 -23.46 -6.57
CA GLY A 532 -1.13 -23.79 -5.25
C GLY A 532 -2.26 -24.81 -5.33
N PHE A 533 -2.09 -25.96 -4.67
CA PHE A 533 -3.03 -27.08 -4.73
C PHE A 533 -3.55 -27.38 -3.33
N GLY A 534 -4.86 -27.18 -3.12
CA GLY A 534 -5.49 -27.43 -1.83
C GLY A 534 -5.73 -28.93 -1.62
N PHE A 535 -5.58 -29.43 -0.39
CA PHE A 535 -5.81 -30.85 -0.09
C PHE A 535 -7.27 -31.31 -0.29
N GLY A 536 -8.22 -30.38 -0.48
CA GLY A 536 -9.59 -30.68 -0.90
C GLY A 536 -9.78 -30.75 -2.44
N GLY A 537 -8.69 -30.66 -3.20
CA GLY A 537 -8.66 -30.77 -4.66
C GLY A 537 -8.75 -29.44 -5.42
N THR A 538 -8.92 -28.29 -4.76
CA THR A 538 -8.99 -27.00 -5.47
C THR A 538 -7.60 -26.51 -5.85
N ASN A 539 -7.34 -26.41 -7.15
CA ASN A 539 -6.05 -25.99 -7.70
C ASN A 539 -6.12 -24.57 -8.22
N CYS A 540 -5.03 -23.82 -8.08
CA CYS A 540 -4.85 -22.50 -8.67
C CYS A 540 -3.47 -22.38 -9.30
N HIS A 541 -3.42 -21.74 -10.47
CA HIS A 541 -2.17 -21.36 -11.13
C HIS A 541 -2.25 -19.92 -11.62
N LEU A 542 -1.22 -19.12 -11.33
CA LEU A 542 -1.10 -17.72 -11.73
C LEU A 542 0.13 -17.52 -12.63
N LEU A 543 0.03 -16.61 -13.59
CA LEU A 543 1.14 -16.20 -14.46
C LEU A 543 1.49 -14.73 -14.26
N LEU A 544 2.76 -14.50 -13.97
CA LEU A 544 3.33 -13.18 -13.74
C LEU A 544 4.32 -12.85 -14.88
N SER A 545 4.38 -11.58 -15.28
CA SER A 545 5.47 -11.06 -16.08
C SER A 545 6.18 -9.90 -15.40
N ALA A 546 7.45 -9.68 -15.74
CA ALA A 546 8.21 -8.56 -15.20
C ALA A 546 7.53 -7.21 -15.49
N ALA A 547 7.80 -6.20 -14.65
CA ALA A 547 7.27 -4.86 -14.84
C ALA A 547 7.59 -4.33 -16.26
N PRO A 548 6.64 -3.67 -16.95
CA PRO A 548 6.92 -3.03 -18.22
C PRO A 548 8.04 -2.01 -18.04
N ARG A 549 9.05 -2.04 -18.93
CA ARG A 549 10.06 -0.98 -18.95
C ARG A 549 9.37 0.34 -19.24
N GLU A 550 9.64 1.36 -18.43
CA GLU A 550 9.32 2.72 -18.82
C GLU A 550 10.13 3.05 -20.07
N GLU A 551 9.46 3.43 -21.16
CA GLU A 551 10.13 4.13 -22.24
C GLU A 551 10.70 5.40 -21.62
N THR A 552 12.02 5.45 -21.47
CA THR A 552 12.72 6.66 -21.07
C THR A 552 12.37 7.75 -22.08
N ALA A 553 11.36 8.57 -21.78
CA ALA A 553 11.21 9.88 -22.38
C ALA A 553 12.55 10.59 -22.18
N GLY A 554 13.19 10.97 -23.29
CA GLY A 554 14.61 11.32 -23.39
C GLY A 554 15.19 12.01 -22.15
N THR A 555 15.93 11.23 -21.37
CA THR A 555 16.76 11.74 -20.28
C THR A 555 17.96 12.46 -20.89
N THR A 556 18.03 13.77 -20.64
CA THR A 556 19.29 14.51 -20.72
C THR A 556 20.28 13.86 -19.74
N ALA A 557 21.51 13.65 -20.21
CA ALA A 557 22.49 12.70 -19.70
C ALA A 557 22.62 12.58 -18.16
N PRO A 558 22.89 11.37 -17.64
CA PRO A 558 23.08 11.15 -16.21
C PRO A 558 24.40 11.75 -15.73
N ALA A 559 24.35 12.53 -14.65
CA ALA A 559 25.54 12.88 -13.89
C ALA A 559 26.12 11.60 -13.24
N THR A 560 27.44 11.52 -13.26
CA THR A 560 28.27 10.37 -12.86
C THR A 560 28.00 9.91 -11.42
N PRO A 561 28.00 8.58 -11.12
CA PRO A 561 27.77 8.08 -9.76
C PRO A 561 28.98 8.38 -8.85
N ALA A 562 28.73 8.99 -7.70
CA ALA A 562 29.69 9.15 -6.62
C ALA A 562 29.78 7.86 -5.77
N PRO A 563 30.94 7.54 -5.15
CA PRO A 563 31.19 6.25 -4.52
C PRO A 563 30.49 6.10 -3.16
N ALA A 564 30.16 4.85 -2.82
CA ALA A 564 29.52 4.46 -1.57
C ALA A 564 30.38 4.77 -0.32
N GLY A 565 29.76 5.43 0.67
CA GLY A 565 30.27 5.65 2.02
C GLY A 565 29.23 5.20 3.08
N PRO A 566 29.64 4.98 4.35
CA PRO A 566 28.96 4.08 5.27
C PRO A 566 27.71 4.67 5.94
N GLU A 567 26.80 3.75 6.33
CA GLU A 567 25.51 3.95 7.00
C GLU A 567 25.48 5.11 8.01
N ALA A 568 24.56 6.06 7.81
CA ALA A 568 24.23 7.09 8.79
C ALA A 568 23.04 6.63 9.64
N THR A 569 23.29 6.42 10.93
CA THR A 569 22.29 6.20 11.97
C THR A 569 21.47 7.48 12.20
N LEU A 570 20.14 7.36 12.15
CA LEU A 570 19.20 8.41 12.56
C LEU A 570 19.37 8.68 14.07
N ALA A 571 19.69 9.93 14.43
CA ALA A 571 19.74 10.36 15.82
C ALA A 571 18.31 10.56 16.37
N PRO A 572 17.99 10.11 17.59
CA PRO A 572 16.67 10.28 18.18
C PRO A 572 16.45 11.72 18.66
N VAL A 573 15.30 12.30 18.32
CA VAL A 573 14.80 13.55 18.90
C VAL A 573 14.23 13.25 20.29
N PRO A 574 14.60 13.99 21.35
CA PRO A 574 14.09 13.75 22.69
C PRO A 574 12.62 14.17 22.78
N ALA A 575 11.78 13.26 23.29
CA ALA A 575 10.40 13.55 23.64
C ALA A 575 10.35 14.41 24.92
N ASP A 576 9.76 15.61 24.84
CA ASP A 576 9.41 16.41 26.00
C ASP A 576 8.01 16.00 26.52
N PRO A 577 7.87 15.45 27.73
CA PRO A 577 6.61 14.95 28.25
C PRO A 577 5.88 16.05 29.04
N ALA A 578 5.38 17.10 28.39
CA ALA A 578 4.50 18.08 29.05
C ALA A 578 3.66 18.93 28.08
N ALA A 579 2.67 18.32 27.42
CA ALA A 579 1.48 19.05 26.98
C ALA A 579 0.25 18.12 27.01
N PRO A 580 -0.83 18.47 27.72
CA PRO A 580 -2.02 17.65 27.76
C PRO A 580 -2.71 17.67 26.38
N ARG A 581 -2.76 16.53 25.71
CA ARG A 581 -3.65 16.30 24.57
C ARG A 581 -5.10 16.27 25.08
N ALA A 582 -5.73 17.43 25.10
CA ALA A 582 -7.17 17.52 25.26
C ALA A 582 -7.85 17.13 23.95
N ALA A 583 -8.53 15.98 23.95
CA ALA A 583 -9.55 15.68 22.96
C ALA A 583 -10.72 16.65 23.16
N GLY A 584 -10.96 17.53 22.19
CA GLY A 584 -12.04 18.50 22.20
C GLY A 584 -12.21 19.10 20.81
N ASP A 585 -13.44 19.06 20.32
CA ASP A 585 -13.92 19.58 19.05
C ASP A 585 -13.40 21.01 18.78
N ALA A 586 -12.50 21.17 17.81
CA ALA A 586 -11.95 22.46 17.39
C ALA A 586 -11.82 22.49 15.85
N THR A 587 -12.66 23.33 15.23
CA THR A 587 -12.59 23.91 13.88
C THR A 587 -11.55 23.32 12.91
N ALA A 588 -12.03 22.77 11.79
CA ALA A 588 -11.35 21.89 10.83
C ALA A 588 -10.10 22.41 10.06
N GLY A 589 -9.32 23.36 10.57
CA GLY A 589 -8.10 23.87 9.92
C GLY A 589 -7.42 25.05 10.65
N PRO A 590 -6.18 25.44 10.26
CA PRO A 590 -5.52 26.63 10.81
C PRO A 590 -6.20 27.94 10.37
N VAL A 591 -5.89 29.04 11.05
CA VAL A 591 -6.21 30.39 10.57
C VAL A 591 -5.14 30.79 9.56
N PHE A 592 -5.52 31.18 8.34
CA PHE A 592 -4.56 31.75 7.39
C PHE A 592 -4.44 33.25 7.61
N VAL A 593 -3.20 33.71 7.78
CA VAL A 593 -2.83 35.09 8.10
C VAL A 593 -2.10 35.71 6.91
N PHE A 594 -2.68 36.76 6.36
CA PHE A 594 -2.15 37.51 5.21
C PHE A 594 -1.61 38.86 5.67
N GLY A 595 -0.30 39.08 5.54
CA GLY A 595 0.36 40.31 5.97
C GLY A 595 0.18 41.47 4.98
N GLY A 596 0.58 42.67 5.40
CA GLY A 596 0.66 43.83 4.53
C GLY A 596 1.96 43.89 3.72
N GLN A 597 2.28 45.10 3.22
CA GLN A 597 3.55 45.40 2.57
C GLN A 597 4.73 45.30 3.56
N GLY A 598 5.90 44.87 3.08
CA GLY A 598 7.14 44.78 3.86
C GLY A 598 7.73 43.36 3.94
N SER A 599 6.99 42.35 3.49
CA SER A 599 7.45 40.96 3.45
C SER A 599 8.27 40.62 2.20
N GLN A 600 8.25 41.47 1.16
CA GLN A 600 8.90 41.21 -0.12
C GLN A 600 10.44 41.17 -0.06
N TRP A 601 11.05 40.42 -0.97
CA TRP A 601 12.51 40.40 -1.17
C TRP A 601 12.89 39.87 -2.57
N PRO A 602 14.06 40.24 -3.12
CA PRO A 602 14.49 39.78 -4.43
C PRO A 602 14.57 38.26 -4.54
N GLY A 603 13.88 37.67 -5.51
CA GLY A 603 13.88 36.25 -5.79
C GLY A 603 12.95 35.42 -4.91
N MET A 604 12.03 36.05 -4.18
CA MET A 604 11.12 35.38 -3.25
C MET A 604 10.24 34.28 -3.86
N GLY A 605 9.99 34.31 -5.17
CA GLY A 605 9.24 33.24 -5.84
C GLY A 605 10.11 32.14 -6.46
N VAL A 606 11.43 32.32 -6.58
CA VAL A 606 12.24 31.49 -7.50
C VAL A 606 12.27 30.02 -7.10
N GLU A 607 12.45 29.73 -5.82
CA GLU A 607 12.50 28.35 -5.33
C GLU A 607 11.15 27.65 -5.54
N LEU A 608 10.05 28.29 -5.16
CA LEU A 608 8.71 27.70 -5.25
C LEU A 608 8.14 27.65 -6.66
N MET A 609 8.77 28.26 -7.67
CA MET A 609 8.36 28.09 -9.07
C MET A 609 8.54 26.64 -9.58
N THR A 610 9.30 25.79 -8.88
CA THR A 610 9.37 24.35 -9.17
C THR A 610 8.16 23.57 -8.65
N GLU A 611 7.40 24.14 -7.71
CA GLU A 611 6.19 23.54 -7.16
C GLU A 611 5.01 23.74 -8.12
N PRO A 612 4.39 22.66 -8.66
CA PRO A 612 3.36 22.79 -9.69
C PRO A 612 2.16 23.65 -9.28
N ALA A 613 1.68 23.51 -8.05
CA ALA A 613 0.55 24.27 -7.53
C ALA A 613 0.84 25.76 -7.42
N PHE A 614 2.00 26.11 -6.85
CA PHE A 614 2.48 27.48 -6.75
C PHE A 614 2.63 28.10 -8.14
N ALA A 615 3.30 27.41 -9.07
CA ALA A 615 3.52 27.91 -10.42
C ALA A 615 2.20 28.08 -11.21
N ARG A 616 1.20 27.22 -11.01
CA ARG A 616 -0.15 27.38 -11.61
C ARG A 616 -0.84 28.65 -11.08
N ALA A 617 -0.79 28.87 -9.76
CA ALA A 617 -1.38 30.05 -9.15
C ALA A 617 -0.68 31.33 -9.61
N VAL A 618 0.65 31.37 -9.65
CA VAL A 618 1.42 32.51 -10.20
C VAL A 618 1.01 32.81 -11.64
N ARG A 619 0.86 31.79 -12.50
CA ARG A 619 0.38 31.99 -13.88
C ARG A 619 -1.04 32.54 -13.95
N ALA A 620 -1.91 32.18 -13.00
CA ALA A 620 -3.26 32.71 -12.94
C ALA A 620 -3.26 34.18 -12.52
N CYS A 621 -2.51 34.53 -11.46
CA CYS A 621 -2.32 35.91 -11.03
C CYS A 621 -1.69 36.78 -12.12
N ASP A 622 -0.70 36.24 -12.84
CA ASP A 622 -0.04 36.94 -13.95
C ASP A 622 -1.02 37.32 -15.06
N ARG A 623 -1.93 36.41 -15.44
CA ARG A 623 -3.00 36.72 -16.41
C ARG A 623 -3.99 37.76 -15.86
N ALA A 624 -4.40 37.62 -14.61
CA ALA A 624 -5.36 38.53 -13.98
C ALA A 624 -4.80 39.95 -13.78
N LEU A 625 -3.51 40.07 -13.48
CA LEU A 625 -2.82 41.35 -13.24
C LEU A 625 -2.31 42.01 -14.52
N ALA A 626 -2.11 41.26 -15.62
CA ALA A 626 -1.56 41.79 -16.87
C ALA A 626 -2.28 43.05 -17.40
N PRO A 627 -3.63 43.17 -17.37
CA PRO A 627 -4.32 44.39 -17.81
C PRO A 627 -4.03 45.63 -16.96
N HIS A 628 -3.50 45.44 -15.74
CA HIS A 628 -3.37 46.49 -14.73
C HIS A 628 -1.91 46.88 -14.44
N LEU A 629 -0.94 46.04 -14.81
CA LEU A 629 0.50 46.28 -14.56
C LEU A 629 1.25 46.90 -15.75
N GLY A 630 0.54 47.45 -16.74
CA GLY A 630 1.15 48.15 -17.87
C GLY A 630 2.05 47.27 -18.73
N GLY A 631 1.73 45.97 -18.85
CA GLY A 631 2.50 44.99 -19.61
C GLY A 631 3.64 44.31 -18.83
N ARG A 632 3.87 44.67 -17.57
CA ARG A 632 4.81 43.96 -16.68
C ARG A 632 4.20 42.62 -16.23
N SER A 633 5.01 41.56 -16.26
CA SER A 633 4.64 40.25 -15.72
C SER A 633 4.93 40.18 -14.22
N VAL A 634 3.95 39.79 -13.41
CA VAL A 634 4.16 39.60 -11.97
C VAL A 634 5.06 38.39 -11.70
N LYS A 635 5.03 37.38 -12.58
CA LYS A 635 5.97 36.25 -12.53
C LYS A 635 7.42 36.72 -12.64
N ASP A 636 7.69 37.68 -13.51
CA ASP A 636 9.02 38.25 -13.65
C ASP A 636 9.41 38.99 -12.36
N LEU A 637 8.50 39.81 -11.80
CA LEU A 637 8.72 40.49 -10.52
C LEU A 637 9.08 39.53 -9.37
N LEU A 638 8.43 38.36 -9.30
CA LEU A 638 8.73 37.34 -8.28
C LEU A 638 10.09 36.66 -8.45
N THR A 639 10.64 36.68 -9.67
CA THR A 639 11.86 35.96 -10.02
C THR A 639 13.08 36.86 -10.21
N LEU A 640 12.93 38.19 -10.07
CA LEU A 640 14.01 39.17 -10.04
C LEU A 640 14.95 38.92 -8.83
N ARG A 641 16.18 38.46 -9.08
CA ARG A 641 17.13 38.05 -8.03
C ARG A 641 18.02 39.17 -7.46
N ARG A 642 18.17 40.30 -8.15
CA ARG A 642 19.20 41.30 -7.83
C ARG A 642 18.67 42.70 -7.56
N GLU A 643 17.55 43.07 -8.15
CA GLU A 643 16.97 44.40 -8.02
C GLU A 643 15.82 44.36 -7.01
N PRO A 644 15.81 45.26 -6.01
CA PRO A 644 14.66 45.43 -5.13
C PRO A 644 13.43 45.91 -5.91
N LEU A 645 12.25 45.60 -5.38
CA LEU A 645 10.99 46.14 -5.89
C LEU A 645 10.77 47.49 -5.20
N ASP A 646 10.88 48.57 -5.96
CA ASP A 646 10.92 49.93 -5.40
C ASP A 646 9.59 50.70 -5.54
N ASP A 647 8.72 50.32 -6.48
CA ASP A 647 7.39 50.94 -6.65
C ASP A 647 6.27 50.15 -5.93
N THR A 648 5.34 50.86 -5.30
CA THR A 648 4.23 50.27 -4.51
C THR A 648 3.40 49.33 -5.38
N SER A 649 3.13 49.72 -6.63
CA SER A 649 2.39 48.90 -7.60
C SER A 649 3.03 47.52 -7.80
N SER A 650 4.34 47.45 -8.05
CA SER A 650 5.06 46.18 -8.16
C SER A 650 5.08 45.40 -6.85
N VAL A 651 5.32 46.07 -5.71
CA VAL A 651 5.41 45.43 -4.39
C VAL A 651 4.08 44.78 -4.01
N GLN A 652 2.97 45.52 -4.09
CA GLN A 652 1.66 44.99 -3.69
C GLN A 652 1.20 43.85 -4.61
N ALA A 653 1.42 43.98 -5.92
CA ALA A 653 1.10 42.91 -6.88
C ALA A 653 1.92 41.62 -6.60
N ALA A 654 3.21 41.77 -6.30
CA ALA A 654 4.10 40.66 -6.00
C ALA A 654 3.74 39.98 -4.67
N VAL A 655 3.49 40.74 -3.60
CA VAL A 655 3.07 40.20 -2.29
C VAL A 655 1.71 39.49 -2.38
N PHE A 656 0.73 40.10 -3.06
CA PHE A 656 -0.57 39.46 -3.31
C PHE A 656 -0.41 38.12 -4.05
N THR A 657 0.43 38.10 -5.08
CA THR A 657 0.67 36.87 -5.85
C THR A 657 1.35 35.79 -5.00
N MET A 658 2.33 36.15 -4.17
CA MET A 658 2.95 35.22 -3.23
C MET A 658 1.90 34.63 -2.27
N GLN A 659 1.04 35.47 -1.69
CA GLN A 659 0.00 35.07 -0.75
C GLN A 659 -1.00 34.09 -1.36
N VAL A 660 -1.51 34.39 -2.56
CA VAL A 660 -2.43 33.50 -3.30
C VAL A 660 -1.74 32.19 -3.69
N ALA A 661 -0.49 32.26 -4.16
CA ALA A 661 0.26 31.07 -4.57
C ALA A 661 0.67 30.18 -3.39
N LEU A 662 0.99 30.75 -2.23
CA LEU A 662 1.24 30.00 -0.99
C LEU A 662 -0.05 29.35 -0.48
N ALA A 663 -1.19 30.04 -0.54
CA ALA A 663 -2.47 29.45 -0.18
C ALA A 663 -2.83 28.26 -1.09
N ALA A 664 -2.57 28.38 -2.40
CA ALA A 664 -2.74 27.28 -3.35
C ALA A 664 -1.78 26.11 -3.09
N LEU A 665 -0.53 26.38 -2.72
CA LEU A 665 0.46 25.36 -2.37
C LEU A 665 0.06 24.58 -1.11
N TRP A 666 -0.36 25.29 -0.05
CA TRP A 666 -0.88 24.65 1.15
C TRP A 666 -2.16 23.86 0.88
N ALA A 667 -3.02 24.36 -0.02
CA ALA A 667 -4.19 23.63 -0.45
C ALA A 667 -3.84 22.33 -1.21
N ASP A 668 -2.82 22.35 -2.07
CA ASP A 668 -2.32 21.15 -2.75
C ASP A 668 -1.80 20.10 -1.75
N ARG A 669 -1.26 20.55 -0.62
CA ARG A 669 -0.80 19.72 0.51
C ARG A 669 -1.88 19.38 1.54
N GLY A 670 -3.16 19.58 1.20
CA GLY A 670 -4.29 19.20 2.06
C GLY A 670 -4.60 20.15 3.22
N VAL A 671 -3.86 21.25 3.39
CA VAL A 671 -4.14 22.25 4.43
C VAL A 671 -5.18 23.24 3.93
N ARG A 672 -6.33 23.34 4.62
CA ARG A 672 -7.40 24.32 4.33
C ARG A 672 -7.60 25.25 5.52
N PRO A 673 -7.85 26.55 5.31
CA PRO A 673 -8.11 27.46 6.41
C PRO A 673 -9.48 27.19 7.04
N ALA A 674 -9.56 27.29 8.37
CA ALA A 674 -10.83 27.40 9.07
C ALA A 674 -11.38 28.84 9.03
N VAL A 675 -10.49 29.83 9.05
CA VAL A 675 -10.78 31.25 8.94
C VAL A 675 -9.60 31.92 8.23
N VAL A 676 -9.86 32.99 7.47
CA VAL A 676 -8.83 33.85 6.90
C VAL A 676 -8.85 35.24 7.55
N ILE A 677 -7.67 35.84 7.75
CA ILE A 677 -7.53 37.21 8.28
C ILE A 677 -6.39 37.92 7.54
N GLY A 678 -6.56 39.20 7.22
CA GLY A 678 -5.56 39.99 6.51
C GLY A 678 -5.23 41.29 7.23
N GLN A 679 -3.99 41.76 7.10
CA GLN A 679 -3.55 43.08 7.57
C GLN A 679 -3.50 44.05 6.38
N SER A 680 -4.31 45.11 6.40
CA SER A 680 -4.37 46.11 5.32
C SER A 680 -4.64 45.47 3.95
N MET A 681 -3.72 45.62 2.98
CA MET A 681 -3.82 45.01 1.65
C MET A 681 -3.88 43.47 1.69
N GLY A 682 -3.40 42.83 2.76
CA GLY A 682 -3.48 41.38 2.93
C GLY A 682 -4.93 40.87 2.96
N GLU A 683 -5.89 41.73 3.32
CA GLU A 683 -7.32 41.38 3.22
C GLU A 683 -7.77 41.10 1.79
N ILE A 684 -7.09 41.65 0.77
CA ILE A 684 -7.44 41.39 -0.64
C ILE A 684 -7.15 39.93 -1.00
N ALA A 685 -6.01 39.40 -0.55
CA ALA A 685 -5.69 37.98 -0.70
C ALA A 685 -6.62 37.10 0.15
N ALA A 686 -6.93 37.53 1.38
CA ALA A 686 -7.88 36.84 2.25
C ALA A 686 -9.28 36.74 1.61
N ALA A 687 -9.79 37.83 1.02
CA ALA A 687 -11.08 37.88 0.34
C ALA A 687 -11.12 37.00 -0.91
N HIS A 688 -10.00 36.87 -1.63
CA HIS A 688 -9.89 35.91 -2.72
C HIS A 688 -9.90 34.46 -2.22
N VAL A 689 -9.09 34.16 -1.20
CA VAL A 689 -8.95 32.81 -0.64
C VAL A 689 -10.23 32.36 0.08
N SER A 690 -11.02 33.29 0.63
CA SER A 690 -12.35 32.98 1.15
C SER A 690 -13.36 32.62 0.06
N GLY A 691 -13.09 33.01 -1.18
CA GLY A 691 -14.01 32.91 -2.31
C GLY A 691 -14.96 34.10 -2.46
N ALA A 692 -14.85 35.12 -1.60
CA ALA A 692 -15.70 36.31 -1.68
C ALA A 692 -15.36 37.19 -2.89
N LEU A 693 -14.09 37.21 -3.34
CA LEU A 693 -13.67 37.87 -4.56
C LEU A 693 -13.10 36.88 -5.59
N SER A 694 -13.50 37.07 -6.85
CA SER A 694 -12.85 36.42 -7.98
C SER A 694 -11.37 36.83 -8.07
N LEU A 695 -10.54 36.01 -8.70
CA LEU A 695 -9.12 36.35 -8.87
C LEU A 695 -8.95 37.64 -9.69
N ASP A 696 -9.78 37.84 -10.71
CA ASP A 696 -9.74 39.03 -11.58
C ASP A 696 -10.13 40.30 -10.80
N ASP A 697 -11.16 40.21 -9.95
CA ASP A 697 -11.60 41.33 -9.11
C ASP A 697 -10.56 41.67 -8.04
N ALA A 698 -9.98 40.67 -7.37
CA ALA A 698 -8.92 40.86 -6.40
C ALA A 698 -7.64 41.43 -7.04
N ALA A 699 -7.28 40.96 -8.25
CA ALA A 699 -6.15 41.48 -9.03
C ALA A 699 -6.37 42.94 -9.47
N ARG A 700 -7.57 43.26 -9.98
CA ARG A 700 -7.96 44.64 -10.30
C ARG A 700 -7.86 45.54 -9.07
N LEU A 701 -8.39 45.08 -7.95
CA LEU A 701 -8.41 45.83 -6.70
C LEU A 701 -6.99 46.14 -6.19
N VAL A 702 -6.12 45.13 -6.07
CA VAL A 702 -4.76 45.37 -5.57
C VAL A 702 -3.97 46.29 -6.51
N ALA A 703 -4.12 46.14 -7.83
CA ALA A 703 -3.40 46.96 -8.79
C ALA A 703 -3.91 48.41 -8.84
N VAL A 704 -5.23 48.62 -8.81
CA VAL A 704 -5.82 49.96 -8.78
C VAL A 704 -5.47 50.69 -7.48
N ARG A 705 -5.58 50.00 -6.33
CA ARG A 705 -5.21 50.54 -5.03
C ARG A 705 -3.74 50.98 -5.02
N ALA A 706 -2.83 50.10 -5.43
CA ALA A 706 -1.41 50.38 -5.39
C ALA A 706 -1.02 51.54 -6.32
N ARG A 707 -1.58 51.60 -7.54
CA ARG A 707 -1.36 52.70 -8.47
C ARG A 707 -1.82 54.05 -7.92
N LEU A 708 -3.02 54.11 -7.32
CA LEU A 708 -3.53 55.35 -6.73
C LEU A 708 -2.70 55.79 -5.52
N VAL A 709 -2.20 54.85 -4.72
CA VAL A 709 -1.32 55.16 -3.60
C VAL A 709 0.04 55.69 -4.08
N ASP A 710 0.57 55.18 -5.20
CA ASP A 710 1.80 55.71 -5.82
C ASP A 710 1.66 57.18 -6.24
N GLU A 711 0.45 57.69 -6.53
CA GLU A 711 0.22 59.10 -6.85
C GLU A 711 0.45 60.04 -5.64
N LEU A 712 0.50 59.49 -4.41
CA LEU A 712 0.77 60.23 -3.17
C LEU A 712 2.21 60.07 -2.67
N ALA A 713 3.10 59.47 -3.46
CA ALA A 713 4.49 59.29 -3.07
C ALA A 713 5.17 60.64 -2.76
N GLY A 714 5.80 60.73 -1.59
CA GLY A 714 6.51 61.93 -1.11
C GLY A 714 5.79 62.68 0.01
N ASP A 715 4.47 62.49 0.15
CA ASP A 715 3.60 63.33 0.99
C ASP A 715 3.34 62.76 2.39
N GLY A 716 3.86 61.56 2.70
CA GLY A 716 3.62 60.90 3.98
C GLY A 716 4.63 59.79 4.30
N THR A 717 4.58 59.27 5.52
CA THR A 717 5.35 58.09 5.93
C THR A 717 4.67 57.38 7.10
N MET A 718 5.21 56.24 7.49
CA MET A 718 4.69 55.43 8.59
C MET A 718 5.82 54.94 9.49
N ALA A 719 5.53 54.73 10.78
CA ALA A 719 6.49 54.20 11.73
C ALA A 719 5.83 53.22 12.71
N VAL A 720 6.54 52.14 13.03
CA VAL A 720 6.19 51.22 14.11
C VAL A 720 6.56 51.89 15.44
N VAL A 721 5.62 51.92 16.38
CA VAL A 721 5.80 52.45 17.73
C VAL A 721 5.65 51.30 18.73
N GLY A 722 6.63 51.15 19.63
CA GLY A 722 6.64 50.16 20.72
C GLY A 722 5.73 50.54 21.88
N LEU A 723 4.46 50.83 21.60
CA LEU A 723 3.40 51.12 22.56
C LEU A 723 2.12 50.42 22.15
N ASP A 724 1.27 50.10 23.13
CA ASP A 724 -0.09 49.65 22.87
C ASP A 724 -0.97 50.76 22.26
N ALA A 725 -2.17 50.40 21.80
CA ALA A 725 -3.07 51.33 21.13
C ALA A 725 -3.53 52.51 22.02
N ALA A 726 -3.73 52.29 23.32
CA ALA A 726 -4.20 53.33 24.23
C ALA A 726 -3.11 54.36 24.50
N HIS A 727 -1.90 53.90 24.83
CA HIS A 727 -0.74 54.73 25.06
C HIS A 727 -0.29 55.46 23.79
N THR A 728 -0.39 54.83 22.62
CA THR A 728 -0.11 55.48 21.34
C THR A 728 -1.09 56.62 21.08
N ARG A 729 -2.41 56.39 21.23
CA ARG A 729 -3.41 57.45 21.07
C ARG A 729 -3.19 58.61 22.05
N ALA A 730 -2.84 58.31 23.30
CA ALA A 730 -2.50 59.33 24.29
C ALA A 730 -1.22 60.10 23.91
N ALA A 731 -0.22 59.44 23.34
CA ALA A 731 0.99 60.09 22.84
C ALA A 731 0.69 61.01 21.64
N LEU A 732 -0.14 60.59 20.69
CA LEU A 732 -0.57 61.42 19.56
C LEU A 732 -1.34 62.65 20.03
N ALA A 733 -2.28 62.48 20.97
CA ALA A 733 -3.04 63.59 21.54
C ALA A 733 -2.14 64.60 22.28
N ARG A 734 -1.13 64.12 23.03
CA ARG A 734 -0.13 64.98 23.68
C ARG A 734 0.76 65.70 22.68
N HIS A 735 1.13 65.05 21.58
CA HIS A 735 1.96 65.62 20.54
C HIS A 735 1.23 66.75 19.78
N GLY A 736 -0.07 66.60 19.59
CA GLY A 736 -0.95 67.65 19.04
C GLY A 736 -0.86 67.85 17.53
N ALA A 737 -0.16 66.98 16.80
CA ALA A 737 -0.12 67.02 15.34
C ALA A 737 -1.40 66.38 14.76
N PRO A 738 -2.26 67.13 14.05
CA PRO A 738 -3.58 66.65 13.61
C PRO A 738 -3.53 65.67 12.44
N ASP A 739 -2.38 65.54 11.77
CA ASP A 739 -2.15 64.69 10.61
C ASP A 739 -1.67 63.27 10.97
N LEU A 740 -1.43 62.98 12.26
CA LEU A 740 -1.03 61.66 12.75
C LEU A 740 -2.21 60.80 13.14
N ALA A 741 -2.21 59.54 12.70
CA ALA A 741 -3.20 58.53 13.06
C ALA A 741 -2.55 57.20 13.44
N VAL A 742 -3.22 56.43 14.31
CA VAL A 742 -2.88 55.00 14.49
C VAL A 742 -3.41 54.23 13.28
N ALA A 743 -2.49 53.75 12.45
CA ALA A 743 -2.80 53.03 11.22
C ALA A 743 -3.04 51.53 11.47
N VAL A 744 -2.27 50.92 12.37
CA VAL A 744 -2.35 49.48 12.64
C VAL A 744 -2.21 49.23 14.14
N VAL A 745 -3.13 48.46 14.70
CA VAL A 745 -2.99 47.84 16.01
C VAL A 745 -2.48 46.41 15.77
N GLY A 746 -1.15 46.26 15.74
CA GLY A 746 -0.48 45.02 15.32
C GLY A 746 -0.44 43.98 16.43
N GLY A 747 0.08 44.34 17.59
CA GLY A 747 0.28 43.45 18.74
C GLY A 747 -0.02 44.13 20.08
N PRO A 748 0.19 43.44 21.21
CA PRO A 748 -0.16 43.96 22.54
C PRO A 748 0.60 45.24 22.91
N ASP A 749 1.85 45.36 22.46
CA ASP A 749 2.79 46.44 22.75
C ASP A 749 3.37 47.07 21.47
N ARG A 750 2.68 46.92 20.34
CA ARG A 750 3.18 47.35 19.02
C ARG A 750 2.07 47.91 18.13
N THR A 751 2.21 49.17 17.74
CA THR A 751 1.30 49.85 16.80
C THR A 751 2.06 50.45 15.63
N VAL A 752 1.35 50.83 14.58
CA VAL A 752 1.89 51.65 13.48
C VAL A 752 1.19 52.99 13.47
N VAL A 753 1.96 54.06 13.42
CA VAL A 753 1.49 55.44 13.25
C VAL A 753 1.77 55.89 11.81
N SER A 754 0.84 56.65 11.25
CA SER A 754 0.87 57.14 9.86
C SER A 754 0.55 58.62 9.82
N GLY A 755 1.24 59.39 8.97
CA GLY A 755 0.98 60.81 8.75
C GLY A 755 2.12 61.52 8.01
N GLY A 756 2.20 62.85 8.12
CA GLY A 756 3.22 63.63 7.44
C GLY A 756 4.64 63.30 7.90
N ARG A 757 5.60 63.31 6.97
CA ARG A 757 7.01 62.94 7.24
C ARG A 757 7.64 63.78 8.36
N ALA A 758 7.35 65.08 8.40
CA ALA A 758 7.80 65.97 9.45
C ALA A 758 7.14 65.66 10.82
N ALA A 759 5.85 65.34 10.83
CA ALA A 759 5.12 65.00 12.05
C ALA A 759 5.58 63.66 12.64
N ILE A 760 5.82 62.64 11.80
CA ILE A 760 6.40 61.36 12.23
C ILE A 760 7.82 61.55 12.77
N GLY A 761 8.64 62.40 12.13
CA GLY A 761 9.97 62.73 12.63
C GLY A 761 9.95 63.42 14.00
N SER A 762 9.05 64.38 14.18
CA SER A 762 8.85 65.10 15.45
C SER A 762 8.33 64.17 16.56
N LEU A 763 7.35 63.31 16.25
CA LEU A 763 6.85 62.29 17.16
C LEU A 763 7.96 61.31 17.57
N THR A 764 8.78 60.86 16.60
CA THR A 764 9.91 59.97 16.84
C THR A 764 10.88 60.57 17.86
N ALA A 765 11.25 61.84 17.70
CA ALA A 765 12.11 62.54 18.66
C ALA A 765 11.46 62.65 20.05
N ALA A 766 10.16 62.95 20.12
CA ALA A 766 9.42 63.08 21.37
C ALA A 766 9.26 61.74 22.13
N LEU A 767 9.09 60.65 21.40
CA LEU A 767 8.99 59.29 21.94
C LEU A 767 10.37 58.73 22.33
N ALA A 768 11.41 59.02 21.55
CA ALA A 768 12.79 58.66 21.91
C ALA A 768 13.22 59.31 23.24
N ALA A 769 12.77 60.54 23.51
CA ALA A 769 13.01 61.22 24.80
C ALA A 769 12.27 60.55 26.00
N GLN A 770 11.36 59.60 25.73
CA GLN A 770 10.64 58.80 26.71
C GLN A 770 11.09 57.32 26.68
N ASP A 771 12.25 57.02 26.08
CA ASP A 771 12.78 55.66 25.89
C ASP A 771 11.82 54.71 25.13
N VAL A 772 10.91 55.27 24.32
CA VAL A 772 10.00 54.49 23.47
C VAL A 772 10.64 54.23 22.11
N THR A 773 10.68 52.96 21.70
CA THR A 773 11.22 52.56 20.40
C THR A 773 10.28 52.97 19.27
N VAL A 774 10.82 53.67 18.27
CA VAL A 774 10.13 54.02 17.03
C VAL A 774 10.99 53.61 15.85
N ARG A 775 10.42 52.87 14.90
CA ARG A 775 11.12 52.39 13.70
C ARG A 775 10.37 52.81 12.44
N PRO A 776 11.01 53.54 11.51
CA PRO A 776 10.36 53.90 10.25
C PRO A 776 10.05 52.66 9.42
N ILE A 777 8.93 52.71 8.70
CA ILE A 777 8.56 51.74 7.66
C ILE A 777 8.99 52.33 6.32
N ASP A 778 9.57 51.50 5.46
CA ASP A 778 10.05 51.89 4.14
C ASP A 778 8.87 52.06 3.17
N VAL A 779 8.13 53.15 3.36
CA VAL A 779 7.02 53.62 2.53
C VAL A 779 7.05 55.14 2.43
N ASP A 780 6.71 55.65 1.25
CA ASP A 780 6.69 57.08 0.94
C ASP A 780 5.27 57.67 0.90
N TYR A 781 4.34 57.02 1.62
CA TYR A 781 2.95 57.43 1.77
C TYR A 781 2.44 57.10 3.18
N ALA A 782 1.29 57.67 3.55
CA ALA A 782 0.69 57.54 4.87
C ALA A 782 -0.70 56.86 4.83
N SER A 783 -0.74 55.55 4.59
CA SER A 783 -2.01 54.79 4.54
C SER A 783 -2.72 54.74 5.90
N HIS A 784 -4.03 54.45 5.89
CA HIS A 784 -4.87 54.40 7.09
C HIS A 784 -4.91 55.72 7.90
N SER A 785 -4.80 56.85 7.19
CA SER A 785 -4.85 58.21 7.74
C SER A 785 -5.63 59.15 6.81
N ALA A 786 -5.86 60.39 7.24
CA ALA A 786 -6.51 61.42 6.42
C ALA A 786 -5.77 61.70 5.10
N HIS A 787 -4.48 61.34 4.98
CA HIS A 787 -3.75 61.44 3.72
C HIS A 787 -4.37 60.60 2.59
N MET A 788 -5.19 59.59 2.89
CA MET A 788 -5.87 58.77 1.87
C MET A 788 -7.17 59.38 1.35
N ASP A 789 -7.70 60.44 1.99
CA ASP A 789 -8.98 61.07 1.62
C ASP A 789 -9.06 61.48 0.14
N PRO A 790 -8.00 62.05 -0.49
CA PRO A 790 -8.01 62.39 -1.91
C PRO A 790 -8.23 61.18 -2.84
N LEU A 791 -7.84 59.97 -2.41
CA LEU A 791 -7.92 58.76 -3.23
C LEU A 791 -9.25 58.02 -3.12
N LEU A 792 -10.09 58.32 -2.13
CA LEU A 792 -11.31 57.53 -1.87
C LEU A 792 -12.31 57.61 -3.02
N THR A 793 -12.50 58.80 -3.60
CA THR A 793 -13.41 58.97 -4.75
C THR A 793 -12.86 58.31 -6.03
N PRO A 794 -11.59 58.53 -6.42
CA PRO A 794 -10.95 57.79 -7.50
C PRO A 794 -11.00 56.27 -7.33
N LEU A 795 -10.71 55.76 -6.13
CA LEU A 795 -10.71 54.33 -5.82
C LEU A 795 -12.13 53.76 -5.98
N ARG A 796 -13.13 54.37 -5.35
CA ARG A 796 -14.53 53.95 -5.47
C ARG A 796 -14.97 53.87 -6.93
N LYS A 797 -14.65 54.89 -7.73
CA LYS A 797 -14.98 54.91 -9.16
C LYS A 797 -14.25 53.81 -9.92
N ALA A 798 -12.97 53.59 -9.64
CA ALA A 798 -12.16 52.58 -10.32
C ALA A 798 -12.54 51.14 -9.94
N LEU A 799 -13.20 50.94 -8.80
CA LEU A 799 -13.76 49.67 -8.35
C LEU A 799 -15.24 49.49 -8.68
N ALA A 800 -15.86 50.43 -9.42
CA ALA A 800 -17.24 50.28 -9.86
C ALA A 800 -17.40 48.97 -10.67
N GLY A 801 -18.38 48.16 -10.28
CA GLY A 801 -18.65 46.84 -10.86
C GLY A 801 -17.89 45.67 -10.22
N LEU A 802 -17.19 45.88 -9.10
CA LEU A 802 -16.74 44.76 -8.25
C LEU A 802 -17.96 43.90 -7.87
N ALA A 803 -17.83 42.57 -7.98
CA ALA A 803 -18.93 41.63 -7.74
C ALA A 803 -18.60 40.68 -6.58
N PRO A 804 -18.54 41.18 -5.33
CA PRO A 804 -18.34 40.33 -4.18
C PRO A 804 -19.50 39.34 -4.00
N GLY A 805 -19.18 38.11 -3.63
CA GLY A 805 -20.15 37.04 -3.37
C GLY A 805 -19.97 36.43 -1.97
N PRO A 806 -20.85 35.49 -1.59
CA PRO A 806 -20.69 34.75 -0.35
C PRO A 806 -19.40 33.93 -0.37
N GLY A 807 -18.57 34.10 0.66
CA GLY A 807 -17.36 33.29 0.85
C GLY A 807 -17.68 31.85 1.25
N THR A 808 -16.82 30.92 0.87
CA THR A 808 -16.84 29.52 1.33
C THR A 808 -16.03 29.30 2.61
N VAL A 809 -15.10 30.20 2.92
CA VAL A 809 -14.33 30.23 4.17
C VAL A 809 -14.65 31.53 4.92
N PRO A 810 -14.93 31.51 6.22
CA PRO A 810 -15.12 32.72 7.00
C PRO A 810 -13.91 33.66 6.92
N MET A 811 -14.14 34.94 6.66
CA MET A 811 -13.12 35.99 6.67
C MET A 811 -13.31 36.90 7.88
N TRP A 812 -12.28 37.08 8.70
CA TRP A 812 -12.29 38.10 9.74
C TRP A 812 -11.85 39.45 9.18
N SER A 813 -12.72 40.47 9.25
CA SER A 813 -12.37 41.82 8.84
C SER A 813 -11.66 42.56 9.97
N THR A 814 -10.45 43.04 9.67
CA THR A 814 -9.69 43.94 10.53
C THR A 814 -10.15 45.39 10.44
N VAL A 815 -11.12 45.70 9.57
CA VAL A 815 -11.75 47.02 9.46
C VAL A 815 -12.97 47.11 10.37
N THR A 816 -13.85 46.11 10.35
CA THR A 816 -15.06 46.08 11.18
C THR A 816 -14.87 45.42 12.53
N GLY A 817 -13.86 44.55 12.68
CA GLY A 817 -13.66 43.76 13.89
C GLY A 817 -14.63 42.59 14.03
N GLU A 818 -15.24 42.15 12.93
CA GLU A 818 -16.22 41.06 12.89
C GLU A 818 -15.96 40.13 11.69
N THR A 819 -16.62 38.97 11.67
CA THR A 819 -16.58 38.05 10.51
C THR A 819 -17.40 38.64 9.37
N ALA A 820 -16.78 38.78 8.20
CA ALA A 820 -17.44 39.21 6.97
C ALA A 820 -18.16 38.05 6.27
N ALA A 821 -19.36 38.30 5.74
CA ALA A 821 -20.15 37.35 4.95
C ALA A 821 -19.62 37.20 3.52
N GLY A 822 -19.10 38.29 2.96
CA GLY A 822 -18.44 38.36 1.66
C GLY A 822 -19.04 39.43 0.77
N GLU A 823 -20.37 39.53 0.68
CA GLU A 823 -21.08 40.47 -0.20
C GLU A 823 -20.86 41.95 0.17
N GLU A 824 -20.54 42.23 1.43
CA GLU A 824 -20.23 43.57 1.91
C GLU A 824 -18.83 44.06 1.50
N LEU A 825 -17.99 43.20 0.89
CA LEU A 825 -16.63 43.55 0.44
C LEU A 825 -16.63 44.35 -0.88
N ASP A 826 -17.49 45.37 -0.94
CA ASP A 826 -17.72 46.23 -2.09
C ASP A 826 -16.69 47.39 -2.17
N ALA A 827 -16.87 48.28 -3.15
CA ALA A 827 -15.98 49.41 -3.35
C ALA A 827 -15.90 50.36 -2.13
N ASP A 828 -16.98 50.49 -1.35
CA ASP A 828 -17.00 51.31 -0.14
C ASP A 828 -16.23 50.64 1.00
N TYR A 829 -16.37 49.32 1.16
CA TYR A 829 -15.54 48.55 2.08
C TYR A 829 -14.04 48.74 1.77
N TRP A 830 -13.64 48.65 0.51
CA TRP A 830 -12.22 48.80 0.16
C TRP A 830 -11.69 50.23 0.31
N CYS A 831 -12.56 51.25 0.20
CA CYS A 831 -12.22 52.61 0.60
C CYS A 831 -12.00 52.73 2.11
N ARG A 832 -12.86 52.09 2.91
CA ARG A 832 -12.68 52.01 4.37
C ARG A 832 -11.41 51.24 4.74
N ASN A 833 -11.14 50.09 4.11
CA ASN A 833 -9.91 49.33 4.33
C ASN A 833 -8.64 50.16 4.04
N LEU A 834 -8.65 51.04 3.03
CA LEU A 834 -7.52 51.92 2.76
C LEU A 834 -7.37 53.06 3.81
N ARG A 835 -8.49 53.52 4.37
CA ARG A 835 -8.56 54.75 5.17
C ARG A 835 -8.59 54.55 6.69
N GLU A 836 -9.24 53.50 7.15
CA GLU A 836 -9.49 53.22 8.58
C GLU A 836 -8.35 52.42 9.20
N PRO A 837 -8.18 52.48 10.54
CA PRO A 837 -7.18 51.68 11.25
C PRO A 837 -7.40 50.17 11.08
N VAL A 838 -6.30 49.42 11.05
CA VAL A 838 -6.29 47.95 10.97
C VAL A 838 -6.28 47.36 12.39
N LEU A 839 -7.38 46.70 12.78
CA LEU A 839 -7.59 46.06 14.08
C LEU A 839 -7.08 44.60 14.11
N PHE A 840 -5.81 44.40 13.72
CA PHE A 840 -5.25 43.06 13.54
C PHE A 840 -5.13 42.27 14.85
N ARG A 841 -4.60 42.89 15.91
CA ARG A 841 -4.51 42.30 17.26
C ARG A 841 -5.88 41.79 17.74
N ASP A 842 -6.90 42.63 17.65
CA ASP A 842 -8.25 42.32 18.13
C ASP A 842 -8.81 41.10 17.39
N GLY A 843 -8.50 40.96 16.10
CA GLY A 843 -8.85 39.78 15.32
C GLY A 843 -8.14 38.50 15.76
N ILE A 844 -6.82 38.55 15.98
CA ILE A 844 -6.08 37.39 16.50
C ILE A 844 -6.61 36.99 17.88
N GLU A 845 -6.87 37.96 18.76
CA GLU A 845 -7.40 37.72 20.11
C GLU A 845 -8.80 37.09 20.06
N ALA A 846 -9.69 37.60 19.20
CA ALA A 846 -11.03 37.07 19.02
C ALA A 846 -11.02 35.64 18.46
N LEU A 847 -10.15 35.34 17.48
CA LEU A 847 -10.02 34.01 16.92
C LEU A 847 -9.42 33.01 17.92
N ALA A 848 -8.43 33.44 18.71
CA ALA A 848 -7.89 32.63 19.80
C ALA A 848 -8.95 32.33 20.86
N ALA A 849 -9.79 33.32 21.22
CA ALA A 849 -10.91 33.14 22.15
C ALA A 849 -11.96 32.15 21.61
N ARG A 850 -12.12 32.03 20.29
CA ARG A 850 -13.00 31.05 19.63
C ARG A 850 -12.39 29.64 19.49
N GLY A 851 -11.21 29.41 20.05
CA GLY A 851 -10.59 28.07 20.07
C GLY A 851 -9.55 27.82 18.99
N HIS A 852 -9.28 28.78 18.10
CA HIS A 852 -8.20 28.61 17.12
C HIS A 852 -6.83 28.62 17.81
N ARG A 853 -5.96 27.68 17.43
CA ARG A 853 -4.63 27.47 18.05
C ARG A 853 -3.46 27.56 17.07
N HIS A 854 -3.72 27.43 15.77
CA HIS A 854 -2.69 27.42 14.73
C HIS A 854 -2.95 28.56 13.75
N PHE A 855 -1.97 29.44 13.60
CA PHE A 855 -2.04 30.61 12.73
C PHE A 855 -0.93 30.50 11.68
N LEU A 856 -1.29 30.17 10.45
CA LEU A 856 -0.35 30.00 9.35
C LEU A 856 -0.14 31.35 8.65
N ASP A 857 1.09 31.84 8.60
CA ASP A 857 1.47 33.10 7.97
C ASP A 857 1.80 32.84 6.48
N LEU A 858 1.03 33.47 5.58
CA LEU A 858 1.05 33.25 4.13
C LEU A 858 1.91 34.31 3.42
N ASN A 859 2.96 34.81 4.06
CA ASN A 859 3.82 35.85 3.48
C ASN A 859 5.16 35.29 2.98
N PRO A 860 5.82 35.98 2.02
CA PRO A 860 7.19 35.67 1.60
C PRO A 860 8.23 35.83 2.72
N HIS A 861 7.88 36.56 3.79
CA HIS A 861 8.63 36.65 5.04
C HIS A 861 7.65 37.01 6.17
N PRO A 862 7.78 36.44 7.39
CA PRO A 862 6.70 36.45 8.37
C PRO A 862 6.71 37.70 9.24
N VAL A 863 6.29 38.82 8.65
CA VAL A 863 6.28 40.14 9.31
C VAL A 863 5.21 40.26 10.40
N THR A 864 4.15 39.44 10.32
CA THR A 864 3.04 39.38 11.29
C THR A 864 3.26 38.37 12.41
N GLN A 865 4.18 37.41 12.25
CA GLN A 865 4.38 36.29 13.18
C GLN A 865 4.59 36.75 14.63
N LEU A 866 5.51 37.69 14.88
CA LEU A 866 5.81 38.15 16.24
C LEU A 866 4.59 38.78 16.93
N ASP A 867 3.79 39.56 16.18
CA ASP A 867 2.57 40.19 16.70
C ASP A 867 1.50 39.14 17.01
N THR A 868 1.36 38.16 16.13
CA THR A 868 0.46 37.02 16.33
C THR A 868 0.86 36.23 17.57
N GLU A 869 2.12 35.81 17.71
CA GLU A 869 2.61 35.03 18.86
C GLU A 869 2.41 35.77 20.19
N ARG A 870 2.76 37.06 20.23
CA ARG A 870 2.57 37.89 21.43
C ARG A 870 1.10 38.06 21.79
N THR A 871 0.21 38.15 20.80
CA THR A 871 -1.25 38.26 21.05
C THR A 871 -1.85 36.92 21.50
N LEU A 872 -1.30 35.80 21.02
CA LEU A 872 -1.71 34.46 21.45
C LEU A 872 -1.35 34.20 22.91
N ASP A 873 -0.23 34.72 23.40
CA ASP A 873 0.21 34.60 24.80
C ASP A 873 0.22 33.13 25.28
N GLY A 874 0.88 32.26 24.49
CA GLY A 874 0.98 30.83 24.76
C GLY A 874 -0.30 30.01 24.47
N ARG A 875 -1.42 30.65 24.09
CA ARG A 875 -2.66 29.95 23.70
C ARG A 875 -2.59 29.30 22.32
N GLY A 876 -1.49 29.42 21.59
CA GLY A 876 -1.35 28.88 20.23
C GLY A 876 0.01 29.19 19.62
N VAL A 877 0.19 28.84 18.35
CA VAL A 877 1.42 29.03 17.59
C VAL A 877 1.16 29.79 16.29
N ALA A 878 2.12 30.63 15.89
CA ALA A 878 2.17 31.22 14.57
C ALA A 878 3.27 30.53 13.74
N LEU A 879 2.93 30.07 12.54
CA LEU A 879 3.79 29.24 11.72
C LEU A 879 4.05 29.91 10.37
N PRO A 880 5.30 30.16 9.96
CA PRO A 880 5.58 30.90 8.73
C PRO A 880 5.70 29.98 7.51
N SER A 881 5.07 30.36 6.39
CA SER A 881 5.21 29.61 5.13
C SER A 881 6.61 29.76 4.51
N MET A 882 7.23 30.93 4.66
CA MET A 882 8.54 31.25 4.09
C MET A 882 9.31 32.21 5.00
N ARG A 883 10.65 32.13 4.95
CA ARG A 883 11.53 33.11 5.58
C ARG A 883 12.69 33.47 4.65
N ARG A 884 12.89 34.76 4.42
CA ARG A 884 14.08 35.29 3.74
C ARG A 884 15.37 34.71 4.32
N GLY A 885 16.19 34.12 3.46
CA GLY A 885 17.49 33.54 3.82
C GLY A 885 17.44 32.07 4.23
N GLU A 886 16.25 31.48 4.36
CA GLU A 886 16.06 30.05 4.62
C GLU A 886 15.51 29.35 3.37
N PRO A 887 15.88 28.09 3.11
CA PRO A 887 15.28 27.30 2.04
C PRO A 887 13.77 27.16 2.25
N ALA A 888 12.98 27.52 1.24
CA ALA A 888 11.52 27.45 1.30
C ALA A 888 11.03 26.02 1.53
N ALA A 889 11.66 25.01 0.92
CA ALA A 889 11.33 23.61 1.14
C ALA A 889 11.46 23.20 2.62
N ALA A 890 12.56 23.58 3.28
CA ALA A 890 12.81 23.26 4.69
C ALA A 890 11.79 23.93 5.61
N GLN A 891 11.48 25.22 5.36
CA GLN A 891 10.50 25.97 6.13
C GLN A 891 9.09 25.38 5.97
N LEU A 892 8.71 25.00 4.75
CA LEU A 892 7.41 24.41 4.47
C LEU A 892 7.25 23.04 5.16
N THR A 893 8.28 22.21 5.16
CA THR A 893 8.29 20.93 5.90
C THR A 893 8.14 21.16 7.40
N ALA A 894 8.97 22.00 8.00
CA ALA A 894 8.89 22.30 9.43
C ALA A 894 7.51 22.85 9.85
N THR A 895 6.88 23.63 8.96
CA THR A 895 5.54 24.17 9.18
C THR A 895 4.45 23.11 9.06
N ALA A 896 4.59 22.17 8.12
CA ALA A 896 3.67 21.06 7.96
C ALA A 896 3.71 20.16 9.21
N ASP A 897 4.90 19.82 9.71
CA ASP A 897 5.09 18.97 10.89
C ASP A 897 4.47 19.59 12.17
N ALA A 898 4.41 20.91 12.24
CA ALA A 898 3.81 21.64 13.36
C ALA A 898 2.27 21.81 13.27
N LEU A 899 1.64 21.43 12.15
CA LEU A 899 0.19 21.48 11.97
C LEU A 899 -0.46 20.14 12.40
N PRO A 900 -1.59 20.17 13.12
CA PRO A 900 -2.19 18.97 13.72
C PRO A 900 -2.74 17.94 12.70
N HIS A 901 -2.80 18.29 11.41
CA HIS A 901 -3.38 17.47 10.34
C HIS A 901 -2.64 17.56 8.98
N ALA A 902 -1.40 18.06 8.93
CA ALA A 902 -0.68 17.98 7.66
C ALA A 902 -0.32 16.51 7.38
N PRO A 903 -0.64 15.95 6.19
CA PRO A 903 -0.01 14.70 5.79
C PRO A 903 1.51 14.91 5.82
N ALA A 904 2.25 13.94 6.37
CA ALA A 904 3.71 13.97 6.35
C ALA A 904 4.20 14.30 4.93
N PRO A 905 5.23 15.15 4.76
CA PRO A 905 5.73 15.49 3.44
C PRO A 905 6.09 14.20 2.67
N THR A 906 5.63 14.12 1.42
CA THR A 906 5.93 12.99 0.53
C THR A 906 7.45 12.85 0.38
N ALA A 907 7.94 11.63 0.49
CA ALA A 907 9.37 11.27 0.54
C ALA A 907 10.24 11.73 -0.65
N LEU A 908 9.66 12.39 -1.66
CA LEU A 908 10.35 12.95 -2.82
C LEU A 908 11.09 14.26 -2.54
N SER A 909 10.77 15.00 -1.48
CA SER A 909 11.40 16.30 -1.15
C SER A 909 12.59 16.22 -0.19
N LEU A 910 12.90 15.03 0.35
CA LEU A 910 13.97 14.84 1.34
C LEU A 910 15.36 14.51 0.74
N ILE A 911 15.48 14.34 -0.58
CA ILE A 911 16.73 13.86 -1.22
C ILE A 911 17.68 15.00 -1.66
N LEU A 912 17.27 16.26 -1.55
CA LEU A 912 18.12 17.39 -1.90
C LEU A 912 18.12 18.40 -0.75
N ILE A 913 19.16 18.41 0.08
CA ILE A 913 19.76 19.55 0.80
C ILE A 913 20.62 18.98 1.94
N SER A 914 21.95 19.02 1.78
CA SER A 914 22.93 19.35 2.85
C SER A 914 24.36 19.27 2.30
N GLU A 915 24.94 20.41 1.92
CA GLU A 915 26.39 20.62 1.99
C GLU A 915 26.65 21.82 2.92
N PRO A 916 27.50 21.69 3.96
CA PRO A 916 27.95 22.84 4.72
C PRO A 916 29.17 23.47 4.03
N THR A 917 29.06 24.76 3.78
CA THR A 917 30.17 25.63 3.42
C THR A 917 31.15 25.73 4.59
N ARG A 918 32.36 25.19 4.43
CA ARG A 918 33.51 25.56 5.27
C ARG A 918 34.00 26.95 4.86
N ARG A 919 34.06 27.88 5.81
CA ARG A 919 35.08 28.93 5.86
C ARG A 919 35.58 29.10 7.29
N SER A 920 36.92 29.16 7.37
CA SER A 920 37.85 29.19 8.51
C SER A 920 37.84 28.00 9.44
#